data_AF-A0A372RF31-F1
#
_entry.id   AF-A0A372RF31-F1
#
_cell.length_a   1.000
_cell.length_b   1.000
_cell.length_c   1.000
_cell.angle_alpha   90.00
_cell.angle_beta   90.00
_cell.angle_gamma   90.00
#
_symmetry.space_group_name_H-M   'P 1'
#
loop_
_entity.id
_entity.type
_entity.pdbx_description
1 polymer ?
#
loop_
_entity_poly.entity_id
_entity_poly.type
_entity_poly.pdbx_seq_one_letter_code
_entity_poly.pdbx_strand_id
1 'polypeptide(L)'
;MSDPISRVSNTATNGLAIAATVSKEAAVVADVLTPFIPLISEIAHIVQDIINLYQTAEHNKRICGSLLSRATAAETAVNMLKIRRLENEDVFKSKEYYRNFQKLVIVIGKIKNFISEVSQIKGLRKFLAAHSIEEQFRNLTEEFDGLMRVLNFTMAVQNQIQMEEDQKVIRSDIKEMTKYIQTIEGGIVNELKEISSSLDDITQLNIAWQKKVLHDDDNVLASATINIAELHDPPETVKRGTKVYKKIRMGEEVAIKEKILGNDEKKLMNDILSQVVILKKLKESQYILQFYGIAQDASAMYMVTEWCEYGNLQEYYQGYGPLDWHVKTQLAVDVARGLTFLHTVAILHHDIRSENILITIYHQAKLANFTLSRGFNDPTKNMMPTIDTVRWMAPEKLRDHRKNPYTAKCEIYSFGMLLWEIAEEKLPFHNEKDILEIRNLVVQKMVRPVFNNSVPHEWVKISHKALQDSPSARPPLKDMFMTLNHLYRKFLPSQPIRPTLVKLPTEEDLPSDDDDDLAIEDFSANILTVREAVSEHKRRDGDKLKAWESFKYYAEEFSDVTASYWKGYYLYYGLSPINNPSDTEEKRQRLEEAAKLFKSAADFGLPDAQLRYGHCLWSGDGVKKSIPQAIEYFQLSADNENSTAMYNIGNVYYHGLGVTKDDEKGIKYLRLAALREQPKALEMCKQKGISLV
;
A
#
# COMPACT_ATOMS: atom_id res chain seq x y z
N MET A 1 79.04 12.80 -54.42
CA MET A 1 79.48 13.74 -55.47
C MET A 1 78.24 14.31 -56.13
N SER A 2 78.34 15.59 -56.49
CA SER A 2 77.36 16.58 -56.94
C SER A 2 76.42 16.18 -58.10
N ASP A 3 75.19 16.73 -58.05
CA ASP A 3 74.15 16.96 -59.11
C ASP A 3 74.68 17.55 -60.45
N PRO A 4 73.91 17.78 -61.58
CA PRO A 4 72.43 17.96 -61.74
C PRO A 4 71.70 17.57 -63.09
N ILE A 5 70.35 17.66 -63.07
CA ILE A 5 69.34 18.29 -64.00
C ILE A 5 68.94 17.74 -65.43
N SER A 6 67.63 17.47 -65.53
CA SER A 6 66.60 17.64 -66.62
C SER A 6 66.46 16.68 -67.82
N ARG A 7 65.27 16.08 -67.96
CA ARG A 7 64.16 16.51 -68.87
C ARG A 7 62.94 15.57 -68.76
N VAL A 8 61.75 16.12 -69.05
CA VAL A 8 60.59 15.57 -69.81
C VAL A 8 59.24 15.85 -69.12
N SER A 9 58.36 16.57 -69.82
CA SER A 9 56.95 16.83 -69.52
C SER A 9 56.09 16.53 -70.77
N ASN A 10 55.03 15.72 -70.62
CA ASN A 10 53.70 15.84 -71.26
C ASN A 10 52.95 14.49 -71.29
N THR A 11 52.25 14.14 -70.21
CA THR A 11 51.18 13.12 -70.19
C THR A 11 50.04 13.46 -69.20
N ALA A 12 50.01 14.65 -68.60
CA ALA A 12 49.12 14.95 -67.47
C ALA A 12 47.71 15.43 -67.85
N THR A 13 47.43 15.80 -69.10
CA THR A 13 46.17 16.50 -69.45
C THR A 13 44.98 15.58 -69.78
N ASN A 14 45.19 14.32 -70.13
CA ASN A 14 44.08 13.39 -70.41
C ASN A 14 43.57 12.61 -69.16
N GLY A 15 44.36 12.55 -68.08
CA GLY A 15 43.93 11.93 -66.82
C GLY A 15 42.96 12.79 -66.00
N LEU A 16 43.05 14.11 -66.12
CA LEU A 16 42.21 15.06 -65.37
C LEU A 16 40.76 15.13 -65.89
N ALA A 17 40.52 14.91 -67.17
CA ALA A 17 39.16 14.87 -67.71
C ALA A 17 38.42 13.58 -67.29
N ILE A 18 39.11 12.43 -67.27
CA ILE A 18 38.53 11.15 -66.85
C ILE A 18 38.34 11.14 -65.32
N ALA A 19 39.30 11.67 -64.55
CA ALA A 19 39.17 11.79 -63.09
C ALA A 19 38.08 12.79 -62.66
N ALA A 20 37.85 13.86 -63.43
CA ALA A 20 36.76 14.80 -63.17
C ALA A 20 35.37 14.24 -63.52
N THR A 21 35.30 13.32 -64.50
CA THR A 21 34.04 12.64 -64.85
C THR A 21 33.71 11.55 -63.81
N VAL A 22 34.72 10.77 -63.39
CA VAL A 22 34.59 9.78 -62.30
C VAL A 22 34.34 10.44 -60.93
N SER A 23 34.91 11.63 -60.67
CA SER A 23 34.63 12.38 -59.42
C SER A 23 33.27 13.09 -59.43
N LYS A 24 32.69 13.42 -60.59
CA LYS A 24 31.31 13.91 -60.67
C LYS A 24 30.28 12.79 -60.53
N GLU A 25 30.58 11.59 -61.01
CA GLU A 25 29.75 10.40 -60.77
C GLU A 25 29.86 9.90 -59.32
N ALA A 26 31.03 10.04 -58.67
CA ALA A 26 31.20 9.76 -57.25
C ALA A 26 30.62 10.84 -56.30
N ALA A 27 30.46 12.09 -56.77
CA ALA A 27 29.83 13.17 -56.00
C ALA A 27 28.30 13.23 -56.16
N VAL A 28 27.71 12.39 -57.01
CA VAL A 28 26.25 12.28 -57.22
C VAL A 28 25.67 11.02 -56.58
N VAL A 29 26.47 10.22 -55.86
CA VAL A 29 25.91 9.34 -54.83
C VAL A 29 25.70 10.21 -53.59
N ALA A 30 24.61 10.97 -53.58
CA ALA A 30 24.05 11.48 -52.34
C ALA A 30 24.00 10.27 -51.39
N ASP A 31 24.77 10.29 -50.30
CA ASP A 31 24.86 9.17 -49.36
C ASP A 31 23.43 8.79 -49.00
N VAL A 32 22.93 7.69 -49.60
CA VAL A 32 21.49 7.35 -49.65
C VAL A 32 20.99 7.07 -48.23
N LEU A 33 21.91 6.86 -47.30
CA LEU A 33 21.70 6.73 -45.86
C LEU A 33 21.52 8.05 -45.10
N THR A 34 21.90 9.20 -45.65
CA THR A 34 21.81 10.51 -44.96
C THR A 34 20.44 10.78 -44.34
N PRO A 35 19.30 10.50 -45.02
CA PRO A 35 17.96 10.69 -44.44
C PRO A 35 17.62 9.69 -43.33
N PHE A 36 18.30 8.54 -43.27
CA PHE A 36 18.05 7.46 -42.32
C PHE A 36 18.91 7.60 -41.05
N ILE A 37 20.07 8.28 -41.11
CA ILE A 37 20.97 8.46 -39.96
C ILE A 37 20.24 9.02 -38.71
N PRO A 38 19.38 10.05 -38.80
CA PRO A 38 18.64 10.55 -37.64
C PRO A 38 17.70 9.50 -37.05
N LEU A 39 16.99 8.74 -37.90
CA LEU A 39 16.05 7.70 -37.47
C LEU A 39 16.77 6.52 -36.80
N ILE A 40 17.96 6.16 -37.28
CA ILE A 40 18.81 5.12 -36.68
C ILE A 40 19.26 5.55 -35.27
N SER A 41 19.70 6.81 -35.13
CA SER A 41 20.09 7.36 -33.83
C SER A 41 18.91 7.40 -32.86
N GLU A 42 17.73 7.75 -33.36
CA GLU A 42 16.50 7.77 -32.57
C GLU A 42 16.12 6.37 -32.06
N ILE A 43 16.22 5.32 -32.89
CA ILE A 43 16.01 3.93 -32.46
C ILE A 43 16.98 3.57 -31.33
N ALA A 44 18.28 3.86 -31.48
CA ALA A 44 19.27 3.57 -30.44
C ALA A 44 18.95 4.27 -29.11
N HIS A 45 18.53 5.55 -29.16
CA HIS A 45 18.10 6.29 -27.96
C HIS A 45 16.86 5.68 -27.31
N ILE A 46 15.84 5.33 -28.10
CA ILE A 46 14.61 4.72 -27.57
C ILE A 46 14.91 3.34 -26.95
N VAL A 47 15.77 2.53 -27.57
CA VAL A 47 16.17 1.23 -27.02
C VAL A 47 16.94 1.39 -25.72
N GLN A 48 17.85 2.37 -25.64
CA GLN A 48 18.54 2.68 -24.39
C GLN A 48 17.57 3.11 -23.27
N ASP A 49 16.56 3.91 -23.60
CA ASP A 49 15.49 4.25 -22.66
C ASP A 49 14.68 3.02 -22.22
N ILE A 50 14.38 2.11 -23.14
CA ILE A 50 13.70 0.84 -22.83
C ILE A 50 14.55 -0.03 -21.89
N ILE A 51 15.87 -0.10 -22.10
CA ILE A 51 16.80 -0.80 -21.20
C ILE A 51 16.74 -0.18 -19.80
N ASN A 52 16.76 1.14 -19.69
CA ASN A 52 16.68 1.83 -18.41
C ASN A 52 15.33 1.56 -17.71
N LEU A 53 14.21 1.65 -18.44
CA LEU A 53 12.87 1.31 -17.93
C LEU A 53 12.78 -0.15 -17.49
N TYR A 54 13.38 -1.08 -18.22
CA TYR A 54 13.43 -2.49 -17.85
C TYR A 54 14.24 -2.74 -16.57
N GLN A 55 15.34 -2.01 -16.38
CA GLN A 55 16.15 -2.09 -15.18
C GLN A 55 15.43 -1.56 -13.94
N THR A 56 14.60 -0.52 -14.10
CA THR A 56 13.78 0.07 -13.03
C THR A 56 12.42 -0.59 -12.87
N ALA A 57 12.04 -1.53 -13.76
CA ALA A 57 10.76 -2.23 -13.69
C ALA A 57 10.64 -3.07 -12.41
N GLU A 58 9.57 -2.80 -11.65
CA GLU A 58 9.23 -3.57 -10.44
C GLU A 58 8.31 -4.74 -10.77
N HIS A 59 7.51 -4.60 -11.83
CA HIS A 59 6.46 -5.52 -12.22
C HIS A 59 6.60 -5.99 -13.67
N ASN A 60 5.97 -7.12 -14.00
CA ASN A 60 5.90 -7.67 -15.37
C ASN A 60 7.24 -7.74 -16.11
N LYS A 61 8.31 -8.12 -15.41
CA LYS A 61 9.65 -8.22 -15.99
C LYS A 61 9.70 -9.15 -17.19
N ARG A 62 8.87 -10.20 -17.25
CA ARG A 62 8.88 -11.11 -18.40
C ARG A 62 8.29 -10.45 -19.65
N ILE A 63 7.18 -9.71 -19.51
CA ILE A 63 6.56 -8.91 -20.58
C ILE A 63 7.54 -7.84 -21.08
N CYS A 64 8.11 -7.06 -20.14
CA CYS A 64 9.08 -6.02 -20.48
C CYS A 64 10.34 -6.61 -21.13
N GLY A 65 10.79 -7.79 -20.67
CA GLY A 65 11.95 -8.48 -21.24
C GLY A 65 11.69 -8.99 -22.66
N SER A 66 10.49 -9.51 -22.94
CA SER A 66 10.09 -9.97 -24.28
C SER A 66 10.03 -8.82 -25.28
N LEU A 67 9.54 -7.65 -24.87
CA LEU A 67 9.54 -6.43 -25.68
C LEU A 67 10.94 -5.82 -25.84
N LEU A 68 11.74 -5.83 -24.77
CA LEU A 68 13.15 -5.40 -24.83
C LEU A 68 13.94 -6.24 -25.83
N SER A 69 13.78 -7.57 -25.83
CA SER A 69 14.45 -8.46 -26.77
C SER A 69 14.08 -8.16 -28.23
N ARG A 70 12.84 -7.75 -28.49
CA ARG A 70 12.40 -7.31 -29.83
C ARG A 70 13.04 -5.97 -30.22
N ALA A 71 13.05 -5.01 -29.30
CA ALA A 71 13.63 -3.69 -29.53
C ALA A 71 15.15 -3.75 -29.81
N THR A 72 15.89 -4.57 -29.06
CA THR A 72 17.34 -4.79 -29.28
C THR A 72 17.63 -5.56 -30.56
N ALA A 73 16.75 -6.49 -30.96
CA ALA A 73 16.84 -7.16 -32.25
C ALA A 73 16.65 -6.19 -33.42
N ALA A 74 15.69 -5.25 -33.32
CA ALA A 74 15.53 -4.18 -34.31
C ALA A 74 16.77 -3.28 -34.38
N GLU A 75 17.32 -2.85 -33.24
CA GLU A 75 18.56 -2.07 -33.22
C GLU A 75 19.72 -2.81 -33.89
N THR A 76 19.87 -4.11 -33.61
CA THR A 76 20.93 -4.95 -34.21
C THR A 76 20.74 -5.05 -35.73
N ALA A 77 19.51 -5.28 -36.21
CA ALA A 77 19.20 -5.34 -37.63
C ALA A 77 19.49 -4.01 -38.34
N VAL A 78 19.10 -2.89 -37.72
CA VAL A 78 19.36 -1.54 -38.22
C VAL A 78 20.86 -1.22 -38.24
N ASN A 79 21.62 -1.66 -37.23
CA ASN A 79 23.08 -1.51 -37.22
C ASN A 79 23.75 -2.36 -38.31
N MET A 80 23.25 -3.56 -38.58
CA MET A 80 23.75 -4.41 -39.68
C MET A 80 23.50 -3.79 -41.06
N LEU A 81 22.37 -3.11 -41.26
CA LEU A 81 22.11 -2.34 -42.48
C LEU A 81 23.10 -1.18 -42.67
N LYS A 82 23.48 -0.49 -41.59
CA LYS A 82 24.50 0.57 -41.62
C LYS A 82 25.85 0.03 -42.09
N ILE A 83 26.19 -1.21 -41.71
CA ILE A 83 27.42 -1.90 -42.12
C ILE A 83 27.33 -2.36 -43.59
N ARG A 84 26.20 -2.94 -44.02
CA ARG A 84 25.95 -3.46 -45.38
C ARG A 84 25.36 -2.41 -46.34
N ARG A 85 25.81 -1.16 -46.23
CA ARG A 85 25.27 -0.01 -46.97
C ARG A 85 25.42 -0.10 -48.49
N LEU A 86 26.48 -0.76 -48.97
CA LEU A 86 26.78 -0.91 -50.40
C LEU A 86 25.99 -2.06 -51.06
N GLU A 87 25.49 -3.01 -50.27
CA GLU A 87 24.76 -4.19 -50.76
C GLU A 87 23.24 -3.95 -50.90
N ASN A 88 22.72 -2.86 -50.32
CA ASN A 88 21.28 -2.56 -50.22
C ASN A 88 20.88 -1.23 -50.86
N GLU A 89 21.72 -0.70 -51.75
CA GLU A 89 21.61 0.67 -52.28
C GLU A 89 20.28 0.95 -53.01
N ASP A 90 19.71 -0.05 -53.68
CA ASP A 90 18.43 0.07 -54.39
C ASP A 90 17.21 0.10 -53.45
N VAL A 91 17.34 -0.50 -52.26
CA VAL A 91 16.28 -0.54 -51.24
C VAL A 91 16.15 0.82 -50.55
N PHE A 92 17.26 1.50 -50.30
CA PHE A 92 17.30 2.84 -49.69
C PHE A 92 16.78 3.97 -50.60
N LYS A 93 16.69 3.73 -51.91
CA LYS A 93 16.08 4.67 -52.89
C LYS A 93 14.55 4.59 -52.89
N SER A 94 13.96 3.57 -52.28
CA SER A 94 12.50 3.42 -52.22
C SER A 94 11.86 4.33 -51.17
N LYS A 95 10.94 5.20 -51.62
CA LYS A 95 10.11 6.04 -50.75
C LYS A 95 9.22 5.22 -49.82
N GLU A 96 8.82 4.03 -50.25
CA GLU A 96 8.02 3.10 -49.44
C GLU A 96 8.84 2.49 -48.31
N TYR A 97 10.10 2.15 -48.57
CA TYR A 97 11.02 1.63 -47.57
C TYR A 97 11.32 2.68 -46.48
N TYR A 98 11.56 3.94 -46.87
CA TYR A 98 11.71 5.05 -45.91
C TYR A 98 10.48 5.23 -45.01
N ARG A 99 9.26 5.16 -45.57
CA ARG A 99 8.01 5.24 -44.80
C ARG A 99 7.85 4.08 -43.81
N ASN A 100 8.19 2.86 -44.21
CA ASN A 100 8.14 1.70 -43.33
C ASN A 100 9.19 1.79 -42.22
N PHE A 101 10.35 2.38 -42.50
CA PHE A 101 11.37 2.68 -41.49
C PHE A 101 10.88 3.71 -40.46
N GLN A 102 10.20 4.78 -40.89
CA GLN A 102 9.57 5.74 -39.98
C GLN A 102 8.49 5.08 -39.10
N LYS A 103 7.68 4.18 -39.67
CA LYS A 103 6.70 3.40 -38.89
C LYS A 103 7.38 2.52 -37.84
N LEU A 104 8.54 1.92 -38.15
CA LEU A 104 9.30 1.13 -37.19
C LEU A 104 9.72 1.98 -35.98
N VAL A 105 10.23 3.20 -36.20
CA VAL A 105 10.56 4.15 -35.10
C VAL A 105 9.35 4.42 -34.23
N ILE A 106 8.19 4.69 -34.85
CA ILE A 106 6.92 4.95 -34.14
C ILE A 106 6.53 3.73 -33.29
N VAL A 107 6.59 2.52 -33.85
CA VAL A 107 6.20 1.29 -33.14
C VAL A 107 7.15 0.99 -31.97
N ILE A 108 8.46 1.17 -32.14
CA ILE A 108 9.43 1.03 -31.03
C ILE A 108 9.15 2.10 -29.96
N GLY A 109 8.75 3.32 -30.35
CA GLY A 109 8.25 4.34 -29.44
C GLY A 109 6.98 3.93 -28.68
N LYS A 110 6.00 3.30 -29.36
CA LYS A 110 4.81 2.74 -28.69
C LYS A 110 5.19 1.62 -27.71
N ILE A 111 6.17 0.76 -28.06
CA ILE A 111 6.71 -0.27 -27.17
C ILE A 111 7.31 0.36 -25.91
N LYS A 112 8.11 1.43 -26.04
CA LYS A 112 8.64 2.17 -24.89
C LYS A 112 7.52 2.67 -23.97
N ASN A 113 6.49 3.29 -24.54
CA ASN A 113 5.36 3.80 -23.77
C ASN A 113 4.61 2.67 -23.06
N PHE A 114 4.35 1.57 -23.75
CA PHE A 114 3.69 0.41 -23.16
C PHE A 114 4.51 -0.18 -22.00
N ILE A 115 5.84 -0.34 -22.16
CA ILE A 115 6.73 -0.79 -21.09
C ILE A 115 6.69 0.17 -19.90
N SER A 116 6.69 1.48 -20.14
CA SER A 116 6.57 2.49 -19.08
C SER A 116 5.27 2.31 -18.29
N GLU A 117 4.15 2.00 -18.96
CA GLU A 117 2.85 1.80 -18.32
C GLU A 117 2.76 0.45 -17.56
N VAL A 118 3.27 -0.66 -18.12
CA VAL A 118 3.14 -1.99 -17.48
C VAL A 118 4.25 -2.35 -16.50
N SER A 119 5.35 -1.58 -16.48
CA SER A 119 6.50 -1.83 -15.58
C SER A 119 6.23 -1.43 -14.12
N GLN A 120 5.20 -0.61 -13.87
CA GLN A 120 4.83 -0.06 -12.56
C GLN A 120 3.35 -0.37 -12.23
N ILE A 121 3.03 -0.56 -10.95
CA ILE A 121 1.64 -0.84 -10.48
C ILE A 121 0.63 0.21 -10.98
N LYS A 122 1.08 1.46 -11.05
CA LYS A 122 0.27 2.61 -11.48
C LYS A 122 -0.37 2.42 -12.86
N GLY A 123 0.41 2.08 -13.88
CA GLY A 123 -0.16 1.93 -15.22
C GLY A 123 -0.98 0.64 -15.35
N LEU A 124 -0.69 -0.37 -14.54
CA LEU A 124 -1.41 -1.65 -14.51
C LEU A 124 -2.87 -1.56 -14.04
N ARG A 125 -3.21 -0.64 -13.12
CA ARG A 125 -4.60 -0.45 -12.67
C ARG A 125 -5.55 -0.08 -13.80
N LYS A 126 -5.11 0.79 -14.71
CA LYS A 126 -5.85 1.17 -15.93
C LYS A 126 -6.25 -0.05 -16.79
N PHE A 127 -5.47 -1.12 -16.70
CA PHE A 127 -5.63 -2.31 -17.52
C PHE A 127 -6.18 -3.53 -16.80
N LEU A 128 -6.51 -3.42 -15.51
CA LEU A 128 -7.18 -4.50 -14.78
C LEU A 128 -8.71 -4.36 -14.89
N ALA A 129 -9.20 -3.14 -15.10
CA ALA A 129 -10.61 -2.85 -15.38
C ALA A 129 -11.06 -3.28 -16.78
N ALA A 130 -10.12 -3.44 -17.73
CA ALA A 130 -10.39 -3.88 -19.09
C ALA A 130 -9.46 -5.07 -19.39
N HIS A 131 -9.91 -6.12 -20.08
CA HIS A 131 -9.04 -7.21 -20.58
C HIS A 131 -8.02 -6.74 -21.67
N SER A 132 -7.46 -5.54 -21.52
CA SER A 132 -6.80 -4.74 -22.57
C SER A 132 -5.29 -4.97 -22.68
N ILE A 133 -4.57 -5.44 -21.66
CA ILE A 133 -3.11 -5.67 -21.77
C ILE A 133 -2.78 -6.76 -22.78
N GLU A 134 -3.50 -7.89 -22.74
CA GLU A 134 -3.23 -9.02 -23.65
C GLU A 134 -3.51 -8.60 -25.10
N GLU A 135 -4.57 -7.84 -25.34
CA GLU A 135 -4.90 -7.30 -26.65
C GLU A 135 -3.90 -6.24 -27.14
N GLN A 136 -3.52 -5.28 -26.30
CA GLN A 136 -2.55 -4.25 -26.69
C GLN A 136 -1.17 -4.84 -26.94
N PHE A 137 -0.70 -5.77 -26.11
CA PHE A 137 0.56 -6.48 -26.33
C PHE A 137 0.52 -7.26 -27.65
N ARG A 138 -0.57 -7.98 -27.92
CA ARG A 138 -0.74 -8.72 -29.17
C ARG A 138 -0.71 -7.79 -30.38
N ASN A 139 -1.50 -6.72 -30.35
CA ASN A 139 -1.56 -5.75 -31.45
C ASN A 139 -0.18 -5.08 -31.69
N LEU A 140 0.55 -4.73 -30.63
CA LEU A 140 1.89 -4.13 -30.72
C LEU A 140 2.92 -5.10 -31.29
N THR A 141 2.91 -6.36 -30.85
CA THR A 141 3.84 -7.39 -31.33
C THR A 141 3.55 -7.78 -32.78
N GLU A 142 2.28 -7.91 -33.17
CA GLU A 142 1.89 -8.15 -34.56
C GLU A 142 2.27 -6.99 -35.49
N GLU A 143 2.04 -5.73 -35.06
CA GLU A 143 2.44 -4.53 -35.82
C GLU A 143 3.97 -4.47 -36.00
N PHE A 144 4.73 -4.75 -34.94
CA PHE A 144 6.19 -4.79 -34.97
C PHE A 144 6.71 -5.92 -35.88
N ASP A 145 6.26 -7.15 -35.67
CA ASP A 145 6.71 -8.32 -36.43
C ASP A 145 6.34 -8.20 -37.92
N GLY A 146 5.19 -7.60 -38.23
CA GLY A 146 4.78 -7.28 -39.60
C GLY A 146 5.75 -6.30 -40.28
N LEU A 147 6.13 -5.22 -39.59
CA LEU A 147 7.10 -4.24 -40.12
C LEU A 147 8.50 -4.82 -40.30
N MET A 148 8.95 -5.67 -39.37
CA MET A 148 10.25 -6.35 -39.47
C MET A 148 10.32 -7.25 -40.71
N ARG A 149 9.21 -7.94 -41.06
CA ARG A 149 9.09 -8.71 -42.31
C ARG A 149 9.11 -7.84 -43.56
N VAL A 150 8.34 -6.74 -43.56
CA VAL A 150 8.27 -5.81 -44.70
C VAL A 150 9.63 -5.15 -44.99
N LEU A 151 10.43 -4.89 -43.96
CA LEU A 151 11.78 -4.34 -44.08
C LEU A 151 12.84 -5.39 -44.43
N ASN A 152 12.45 -6.67 -44.64
CA ASN A 152 13.36 -7.80 -44.89
C ASN A 152 14.46 -7.93 -43.83
N PHE A 153 14.21 -7.52 -42.59
CA PHE A 153 15.14 -7.78 -41.50
C PHE A 153 15.03 -9.27 -41.21
N THR A 154 16.08 -10.02 -41.52
CA THR A 154 16.14 -11.47 -41.31
C THR A 154 16.21 -11.76 -39.81
N MET A 155 15.12 -11.50 -39.10
CA MET A 155 14.86 -12.14 -37.83
C MET A 155 14.43 -13.55 -38.17
N ALA A 156 15.38 -14.46 -37.99
CA ALA A 156 15.18 -15.89 -38.05
C ALA A 156 13.84 -16.26 -37.39
N VAL A 157 13.11 -17.12 -38.08
CA VAL A 157 11.97 -17.90 -37.61
C VAL A 157 12.04 -18.17 -36.10
N GLN A 158 11.45 -17.28 -35.31
CA GLN A 158 11.14 -17.48 -33.90
C GLN A 158 9.63 -17.30 -33.79
N ASN A 159 8.92 -18.10 -34.59
CA ASN A 159 8.15 -19.28 -34.20
C ASN A 159 6.92 -18.88 -33.39
N GLN A 160 5.76 -19.31 -33.89
CA GLN A 160 4.48 -19.34 -33.19
C GLN A 160 4.63 -19.83 -31.74
N ILE A 161 5.59 -20.73 -31.50
CA ILE A 161 6.03 -21.23 -30.19
C ILE A 161 6.46 -20.10 -29.23
N GLN A 162 7.24 -19.12 -29.68
CA GLN A 162 7.64 -17.96 -28.86
C GLN A 162 6.43 -17.07 -28.54
N MET A 163 5.48 -16.92 -29.46
CA MET A 163 4.23 -16.18 -29.22
C MET A 163 3.32 -16.92 -28.23
N GLU A 164 3.22 -18.24 -28.32
CA GLU A 164 2.46 -19.08 -27.37
C GLU A 164 3.12 -19.09 -25.98
N GLU A 165 4.45 -19.15 -25.91
CA GLU A 165 5.21 -19.00 -24.68
C GLU A 165 5.06 -17.60 -24.09
N ASP A 166 5.15 -16.54 -24.90
CA ASP A 166 4.91 -15.15 -24.49
C ASP A 166 3.47 -14.99 -23.98
N GLN A 167 2.46 -15.55 -24.65
CA GLN A 167 1.05 -15.51 -24.20
C GLN A 167 0.85 -16.26 -22.88
N LYS A 168 1.46 -17.43 -22.72
CA LYS A 168 1.39 -18.21 -21.48
C LYS A 168 2.06 -17.46 -20.32
N VAL A 169 3.19 -16.82 -20.60
CA VAL A 169 3.93 -15.97 -19.66
C VAL A 169 3.10 -14.75 -19.26
N ILE A 170 2.47 -14.07 -20.22
CA ILE A 170 1.58 -12.91 -19.97
C ILE A 170 0.40 -13.33 -19.11
N ARG A 171 -0.31 -14.42 -19.45
CA ARG A 171 -1.44 -14.91 -18.65
C ARG A 171 -1.02 -15.28 -17.23
N SER A 172 0.17 -15.88 -17.07
CA SER A 172 0.72 -16.19 -15.75
C SER A 172 1.04 -14.94 -14.96
N ASP A 173 1.72 -13.96 -15.55
CA ASP A 173 2.12 -12.71 -14.90
C ASP A 173 0.89 -11.85 -14.54
N ILE A 174 -0.09 -11.75 -15.45
CA ILE A 174 -1.38 -11.10 -15.19
C ILE A 174 -2.10 -11.81 -14.04
N LYS A 175 -2.21 -13.15 -14.06
CA LYS A 175 -2.89 -13.90 -12.98
C LYS A 175 -2.19 -13.74 -11.63
N GLU A 176 -0.86 -13.80 -11.60
CA GLU A 176 -0.08 -13.57 -10.39
C GLU A 176 -0.30 -12.15 -9.86
N MET A 177 -0.41 -11.17 -10.75
CA MET A 177 -0.66 -9.79 -10.40
C MET A 177 -2.09 -9.51 -9.98
N THR A 178 -3.09 -10.08 -10.65
CA THR A 178 -4.50 -10.03 -10.22
C THR A 178 -4.62 -10.63 -8.83
N LYS A 179 -3.95 -11.77 -8.57
CA LYS A 179 -3.90 -12.36 -7.22
C LYS A 179 -3.20 -11.43 -6.22
N TYR A 180 -2.07 -10.85 -6.59
CA TYR A 180 -1.34 -9.90 -5.73
C TYR A 180 -2.21 -8.72 -5.36
N ILE A 181 -2.86 -8.12 -6.36
CA ILE A 181 -3.79 -7.02 -6.19
C ILE A 181 -4.96 -7.48 -5.35
N GLN A 182 -5.72 -8.52 -5.70
CA GLN A 182 -6.81 -9.09 -4.87
C GLN A 182 -6.45 -9.36 -3.41
N THR A 183 -5.23 -9.84 -3.17
CA THR A 183 -4.73 -10.12 -1.81
C THR A 183 -4.43 -8.83 -1.04
N ILE A 184 -4.14 -7.75 -1.76
CA ILE A 184 -4.08 -6.38 -1.27
C ILE A 184 -5.51 -5.76 -1.20
N GLU A 185 -6.44 -6.14 -2.09
CA GLU A 185 -7.79 -5.58 -2.22
C GLU A 185 -8.65 -5.79 -0.96
N GLY A 186 -8.43 -6.88 -0.20
CA GLY A 186 -9.13 -7.11 1.08
C GLY A 186 -8.78 -6.17 2.24
N GLY A 187 -8.27 -4.97 1.96
CA GLY A 187 -7.98 -3.94 2.95
C GLY A 187 -7.58 -2.58 2.34
N ILE A 188 -7.06 -2.54 1.11
CA ILE A 188 -6.74 -1.27 0.42
C ILE A 188 -7.83 -0.89 -0.62
N VAL A 189 -8.78 -1.76 -0.99
CA VAL A 189 -9.81 -1.41 -2.01
C VAL A 189 -11.04 -0.69 -1.48
N ASN A 190 -11.47 -0.87 -0.23
CA ASN A 190 -12.55 -0.01 0.30
C ASN A 190 -12.08 1.46 0.29
N GLU A 191 -10.81 1.70 0.62
CA GLU A 191 -10.14 3.00 0.43
C GLU A 191 -9.98 3.35 -1.06
N LEU A 192 -9.51 2.42 -1.91
CA LEU A 192 -9.17 2.71 -3.30
C LEU A 192 -10.36 2.75 -4.29
N LYS A 193 -11.56 2.29 -3.92
CA LYS A 193 -12.80 2.43 -4.72
C LYS A 193 -13.34 3.85 -4.66
N GLU A 194 -13.34 4.48 -3.47
CA GLU A 194 -13.58 5.93 -3.33
C GLU A 194 -12.46 6.73 -4.01
N ILE A 195 -11.21 6.25 -3.92
CA ILE A 195 -10.09 6.83 -4.68
C ILE A 195 -10.17 6.48 -6.18
N SER A 196 -11.03 5.61 -6.70
CA SER A 196 -11.01 5.29 -8.14
C SER A 196 -11.35 6.49 -9.03
N SER A 197 -12.18 7.43 -8.55
CA SER A 197 -12.35 8.74 -9.19
C SER A 197 -11.18 9.67 -8.89
N SER A 198 -10.63 9.58 -7.69
CA SER A 198 -9.57 10.46 -7.16
C SER A 198 -8.15 10.02 -7.51
N LEU A 199 -7.92 8.82 -8.06
CA LEU A 199 -6.60 8.26 -8.34
C LEU A 199 -6.12 8.79 -9.68
N ASP A 200 -6.99 8.87 -10.68
CA ASP A 200 -6.69 9.60 -11.92
C ASP A 200 -6.40 11.06 -11.59
N ASP A 201 -7.12 11.67 -10.63
CA ASP A 201 -6.79 12.98 -10.10
C ASP A 201 -5.44 13.00 -9.37
N ILE A 202 -5.14 12.09 -8.45
CA ILE A 202 -3.84 12.00 -7.74
C ILE A 202 -2.70 11.78 -8.73
N THR A 203 -2.95 11.06 -9.81
CA THR A 203 -1.98 10.71 -10.85
C THR A 203 -1.74 11.90 -11.79
N GLN A 204 -2.80 12.56 -12.25
CA GLN A 204 -2.72 13.82 -12.98
C GLN A 204 -2.17 14.96 -12.12
N LEU A 205 -2.43 14.94 -10.80
CA LEU A 205 -1.92 15.89 -9.82
C LEU A 205 -0.47 15.60 -9.42
N ASN A 206 0.02 14.35 -9.49
CA ASN A 206 1.44 14.03 -9.37
C ASN A 206 2.19 14.56 -10.61
N ILE A 207 1.61 14.38 -11.80
CA ILE A 207 2.12 15.00 -13.04
C ILE A 207 2.05 16.53 -12.99
N ALA A 208 0.98 17.10 -12.43
CA ALA A 208 0.83 18.55 -12.26
C ALA A 208 1.76 19.09 -11.17
N TRP A 209 2.01 18.32 -10.11
CA TRP A 209 2.98 18.62 -9.06
C TRP A 209 4.40 18.64 -9.62
N GLN A 210 4.80 17.63 -10.40
CA GLN A 210 6.08 17.63 -11.14
C GLN A 210 6.24 18.89 -12.02
N LYS A 211 5.13 19.43 -12.54
CA LYS A 211 5.10 20.68 -13.32
C LYS A 211 5.02 21.96 -12.46
N LYS A 212 4.50 21.91 -11.22
CA LYS A 212 4.18 23.07 -10.36
C LYS A 212 5.22 23.41 -9.30
N VAL A 213 6.31 22.66 -9.14
CA VAL A 213 7.43 23.00 -8.20
C VAL A 213 8.13 24.35 -8.54
N LEU A 214 7.60 25.16 -9.47
CA LEU A 214 8.19 26.43 -9.86
C LEU A 214 7.35 27.69 -9.59
N HIS A 215 6.03 27.63 -9.32
CA HIS A 215 5.22 28.84 -9.12
C HIS A 215 4.02 28.62 -8.19
N ASP A 216 3.91 29.46 -7.16
CA ASP A 216 2.83 29.67 -6.16
C ASP A 216 2.96 28.98 -4.79
N ASP A 217 3.55 29.73 -3.83
CA ASP A 217 3.82 29.34 -2.44
C ASP A 217 2.69 29.66 -1.42
N ASP A 218 1.63 30.40 -1.78
CA ASP A 218 0.78 31.02 -0.73
C ASP A 218 -0.56 30.31 -0.41
N ASN A 219 -1.06 29.38 -1.24
CA ASN A 219 -2.43 28.85 -1.05
C ASN A 219 -2.52 27.49 -0.34
N VAL A 220 -1.42 26.72 -0.28
CA VAL A 220 -1.44 25.35 0.27
C VAL A 220 -1.40 25.35 1.80
N LEU A 221 -0.58 26.20 2.42
CA LEU A 221 -0.50 26.35 3.88
C LEU A 221 -1.83 26.82 4.45
N ALA A 222 -2.44 27.87 3.88
CA ALA A 222 -3.72 28.39 4.33
C ALA A 222 -4.82 27.32 4.37
N SER A 223 -4.84 26.39 3.40
CA SER A 223 -5.80 25.28 3.37
C SER A 223 -5.52 24.19 4.41
N ALA A 224 -4.30 24.09 4.93
CA ALA A 224 -3.83 23.04 5.83
C ALA A 224 -3.64 23.55 7.27
N THR A 225 -3.78 24.86 7.49
CA THR A 225 -3.66 25.48 8.80
C THR A 225 -4.88 25.17 9.64
N ILE A 226 -4.66 24.60 10.83
CA ILE A 226 -5.67 24.39 11.86
C ILE A 226 -5.52 25.50 12.90
N ASN A 227 -6.64 25.97 13.43
CA ASN A 227 -6.62 26.93 14.53
C ASN A 227 -6.13 26.23 15.81
N ILE A 228 -5.08 26.76 16.43
CA ILE A 228 -4.50 26.19 17.65
C ILE A 228 -5.50 26.14 18.82
N ALA A 229 -6.53 26.99 18.80
CA ALA A 229 -7.61 27.00 19.78
C ALA A 229 -8.51 25.74 19.75
N GLU A 230 -8.47 24.97 18.65
CA GLU A 230 -9.18 23.69 18.52
C GLU A 230 -8.46 22.52 19.22
N LEU A 231 -7.24 22.74 19.73
CA LEU A 231 -6.41 21.73 20.39
C LEU A 231 -6.48 21.87 21.91
N HIS A 232 -7.17 20.94 22.56
CA HIS A 232 -7.35 20.92 24.01
C HIS A 232 -6.33 19.99 24.71
N ASP A 233 -5.99 20.32 25.95
CA ASP A 233 -5.16 19.45 26.79
C ASP A 233 -5.96 18.25 27.31
N PRO A 234 -5.40 17.02 27.19
CA PRO A 234 -6.03 15.84 27.78
C PRO A 234 -5.96 15.88 29.32
N PRO A 235 -6.83 15.12 30.02
CA PRO A 235 -6.85 15.06 31.49
C PRO A 235 -5.50 14.67 32.10
N GLU A 236 -4.73 13.83 31.41
CA GLU A 236 -3.36 13.49 31.76
C GLU A 236 -2.40 13.94 30.66
N THR A 237 -1.36 14.69 31.04
CA THR A 237 -0.34 15.16 30.09
C THR A 237 0.58 14.02 29.67
N VAL A 238 0.30 13.43 28.51
CA VAL A 238 1.17 12.40 27.90
C VAL A 238 2.17 13.06 26.95
N LYS A 239 3.47 12.89 27.25
CA LYS A 239 4.59 13.35 26.41
C LYS A 239 5.42 12.16 25.95
N ARG A 240 5.81 12.13 24.68
CA ARG A 240 6.77 11.15 24.16
C ARG A 240 7.97 11.83 23.54
N GLY A 241 9.15 11.45 24.02
CA GLY A 241 10.38 12.15 23.69
C GLY A 241 10.33 13.63 24.11
N THR A 242 11.10 14.46 23.41
CA THR A 242 11.25 15.88 23.74
C THR A 242 10.29 16.81 23.00
N LYS A 243 9.56 16.32 21.98
CA LYS A 243 8.85 17.18 21.02
C LYS A 243 7.47 16.66 20.56
N VAL A 244 6.97 15.56 21.13
CA VAL A 244 5.64 15.02 20.78
C VAL A 244 4.73 15.07 21.99
N TYR A 245 3.57 15.70 21.83
CA TYR A 245 2.58 15.91 22.88
C TYR A 245 1.23 15.36 22.44
N LYS A 246 0.49 14.77 23.38
CA LYS A 246 -0.89 14.35 23.18
C LYS A 246 -1.84 15.54 23.39
N LYS A 247 -2.81 15.71 22.49
CA LYS A 247 -3.88 16.73 22.54
C LYS A 247 -5.21 16.09 22.15
N ILE A 248 -6.32 16.78 22.42
CA ILE A 248 -7.67 16.39 22.00
C ILE A 248 -8.18 17.40 20.98
N ARG A 249 -8.68 16.93 19.84
CA ARG A 249 -9.29 17.77 18.79
C ARG A 249 -10.64 17.19 18.41
N MET A 250 -11.72 17.96 18.57
CA MET A 250 -13.09 17.54 18.25
C MET A 250 -13.54 16.21 18.90
N GLY A 251 -12.93 15.81 20.02
CA GLY A 251 -13.20 14.52 20.68
C GLY A 251 -12.15 13.44 20.40
N GLU A 252 -11.35 13.57 19.33
CA GLU A 252 -10.30 12.61 18.96
C GLU A 252 -8.95 12.90 19.62
N GLU A 253 -8.19 11.84 19.93
CA GLU A 253 -6.81 11.94 20.41
C GLU A 253 -5.83 12.19 19.26
N VAL A 254 -5.09 13.31 19.33
CA VAL A 254 -4.12 13.70 18.30
C VAL A 254 -2.72 13.88 18.88
N ALA A 255 -1.72 13.59 18.06
CA ALA A 255 -0.33 13.89 18.33
C ALA A 255 0.04 15.25 17.72
N ILE A 256 0.64 16.13 18.51
CA ILE A 256 1.30 17.34 18.01
C ILE A 256 2.81 17.17 18.10
N LYS A 257 3.48 17.34 16.96
CA LYS A 257 4.94 17.33 16.87
C LYS A 257 5.47 18.74 16.67
N GLU A 258 6.19 19.23 17.67
CA GLU A 258 6.78 20.56 17.64
C GLU A 258 7.99 20.62 16.70
N LYS A 259 7.99 21.62 15.83
CA LYS A 259 9.09 21.92 14.90
C LYS A 259 9.50 23.37 15.09
N ILE A 260 10.58 23.56 15.86
CA ILE A 260 11.14 24.88 16.17
C ILE A 260 11.70 25.49 14.88
N LEU A 261 11.27 26.70 14.58
CA LEU A 261 11.80 27.53 13.50
C LEU A 261 13.18 28.04 13.93
N GLY A 262 14.24 27.45 13.36
CA GLY A 262 15.63 27.90 13.55
C GLY A 262 16.13 28.74 12.36
N ASN A 263 17.42 29.08 12.34
CA ASN A 263 18.06 29.99 11.38
C ASN A 263 17.85 29.70 9.87
N ASP A 264 17.39 28.51 9.47
CA ASP A 264 17.11 28.12 8.08
C ASP A 264 15.60 27.95 7.79
N GLU A 265 14.79 28.95 8.16
CA GLU A 265 13.31 28.92 8.06
C GLU A 265 12.80 28.50 6.67
N LYS A 266 13.39 29.02 5.58
CA LYS A 266 12.94 28.70 4.20
C LYS A 266 13.07 27.21 3.85
N LYS A 267 14.15 26.56 4.27
CA LYS A 267 14.38 25.14 3.98
C LYS A 267 13.46 24.26 4.82
N LEU A 268 13.28 24.63 6.08
CA LEU A 268 12.37 23.96 7.00
C LEU A 268 10.92 24.07 6.50
N MET A 269 10.52 25.26 6.04
CA MET A 269 9.20 25.52 5.45
C MET A 269 8.97 24.69 4.20
N ASN A 270 9.93 24.60 3.29
CA ASN A 270 9.80 23.75 2.09
C ASN A 270 9.69 22.26 2.44
N ASP A 271 10.43 21.80 3.45
CA ASP A 271 10.34 20.41 3.95
C ASP A 271 8.99 20.13 4.64
N ILE A 272 8.41 21.12 5.34
CA ILE A 272 7.07 21.02 5.94
C ILE A 272 6.00 21.02 4.85
N LEU A 273 6.07 21.96 3.91
CA LEU A 273 5.17 22.08 2.76
C LEU A 273 5.11 20.79 1.95
N SER A 274 6.27 20.25 1.57
CA SER A 274 6.34 18.98 0.83
C SER A 274 5.71 17.83 1.60
N GLN A 275 5.96 17.73 2.90
CA GLN A 275 5.37 16.71 3.75
C GLN A 275 3.84 16.85 3.87
N VAL A 276 3.33 18.06 4.03
CA VAL A 276 1.88 18.33 4.14
C VAL A 276 1.14 18.07 2.84
N VAL A 277 1.74 18.42 1.70
CA VAL A 277 1.17 18.12 0.39
C VAL A 277 1.04 16.61 0.18
N ILE A 278 2.05 15.84 0.59
CA ILE A 278 2.01 14.37 0.50
C ILE A 278 0.96 13.83 1.47
N LEU A 279 1.03 14.19 2.74
CA LEU A 279 0.17 13.64 3.78
C LEU A 279 -1.32 13.98 3.60
N LYS A 280 -1.67 15.20 3.17
CA LYS A 280 -3.08 15.53 2.81
C LYS A 280 -3.66 14.62 1.74
N LYS A 281 -2.80 14.10 0.85
CA LYS A 281 -3.19 13.26 -0.28
C LYS A 281 -3.19 11.77 0.05
N LEU A 282 -2.51 11.38 1.13
CA LEU A 282 -2.46 9.99 1.62
C LEU A 282 -3.44 9.74 2.78
N LYS A 283 -4.29 10.73 3.12
CA LYS A 283 -5.24 10.72 4.25
C LYS A 283 -6.28 9.57 4.21
N GLU A 284 -6.35 8.87 3.10
CA GLU A 284 -7.34 7.82 2.84
C GLU A 284 -6.72 6.42 2.98
N SER A 285 -5.44 6.32 3.38
CA SER A 285 -4.79 5.02 3.60
C SER A 285 -4.60 4.67 5.06
N GLN A 286 -5.16 3.54 5.49
CA GLN A 286 -5.04 2.96 6.83
C GLN A 286 -3.60 2.59 7.22
N TYR A 287 -2.70 2.42 6.25
CA TYR A 287 -1.30 2.03 6.49
C TYR A 287 -0.33 3.22 6.49
N ILE A 288 -0.85 4.43 6.29
CA ILE A 288 -0.12 5.69 6.36
C ILE A 288 -0.64 6.46 7.58
N LEU A 289 0.26 7.14 8.29
CA LEU A 289 -0.13 7.95 9.43
C LEU A 289 -1.05 9.10 8.99
N GLN A 290 -2.22 9.17 9.62
CA GLN A 290 -3.22 10.18 9.33
C GLN A 290 -2.74 11.57 9.74
N PHE A 291 -2.91 12.51 8.82
CA PHE A 291 -2.48 13.90 8.98
C PHE A 291 -3.68 14.82 8.92
N TYR A 292 -3.83 15.64 9.96
CA TYR A 292 -4.94 16.57 10.07
C TYR A 292 -4.57 17.97 9.59
N GLY A 293 -3.35 18.45 9.86
CA GLY A 293 -2.94 19.80 9.48
C GLY A 293 -1.70 20.32 10.21
N ILE A 294 -1.43 21.61 10.02
CA ILE A 294 -0.39 22.37 10.75
C ILE A 294 -1.09 23.37 11.67
N ALA A 295 -0.71 23.42 12.94
CA ALA A 295 -1.03 24.53 13.83
C ALA A 295 0.21 25.42 14.00
N GLN A 296 0.03 26.73 14.09
CA GLN A 296 1.12 27.68 14.28
C GLN A 296 0.85 28.58 15.48
N ASP A 297 1.90 28.82 16.28
CA ASP A 297 1.95 29.85 17.31
C ASP A 297 3.12 30.81 17.02
N ALA A 298 3.23 31.91 17.76
CA ALA A 298 4.24 32.95 17.59
C ALA A 298 5.70 32.44 17.71
N SER A 299 5.92 31.26 18.30
CA SER A 299 7.26 30.70 18.57
C SER A 299 7.55 29.38 17.85
N ALA A 300 6.55 28.65 17.35
CA ALA A 300 6.73 27.31 16.79
C ALA A 300 5.60 26.89 15.84
N MET A 301 5.92 25.93 14.96
CA MET A 301 4.93 25.19 14.16
C MET A 301 4.74 23.78 14.70
N TYR A 302 3.49 23.31 14.69
CA TYR A 302 3.07 22.02 15.18
C TYR A 302 2.45 21.21 14.05
N MET A 303 2.98 20.03 13.81
CA MET A 303 2.38 19.06 12.90
C MET A 303 1.35 18.22 13.67
N VAL A 304 0.10 18.20 13.21
CA VAL A 304 -1.01 17.50 13.88
C VAL A 304 -1.30 16.21 13.12
N THR A 305 -1.13 15.07 13.78
CA THR A 305 -1.36 13.71 13.25
C THR A 305 -2.21 12.90 14.22
N GLU A 306 -2.67 11.72 13.81
CA GLU A 306 -3.27 10.76 14.75
C GLU A 306 -2.29 10.37 15.86
N TRP A 307 -2.86 10.03 17.02
CA TRP A 307 -2.12 9.47 18.14
C TRP A 307 -2.00 7.96 18.00
N CYS A 308 -0.77 7.43 17.99
CA CYS A 308 -0.53 5.98 18.01
C CYS A 308 -0.10 5.54 19.40
N GLU A 309 -0.85 4.65 20.05
CA GLU A 309 -0.80 4.39 21.49
C GLU A 309 0.40 3.57 21.94
N TYR A 310 1.03 2.81 21.05
CA TYR A 310 2.23 2.07 21.39
C TYR A 310 3.52 2.76 20.94
N GLY A 311 3.41 3.92 20.30
CA GLY A 311 4.56 4.71 19.87
C GLY A 311 5.20 4.13 18.63
N ASN A 312 6.51 4.30 18.50
CA ASN A 312 7.22 3.72 17.37
C ASN A 312 7.51 2.23 17.59
N LEU A 313 7.82 1.50 16.52
CA LEU A 313 8.05 0.05 16.57
C LEU A 313 9.18 -0.32 17.54
N GLN A 314 10.21 0.51 17.66
CA GLN A 314 11.31 0.28 18.60
C GLN A 314 10.84 0.35 20.06
N GLU A 315 10.08 1.38 20.42
CA GLU A 315 9.45 1.51 21.73
C GLU A 315 8.51 0.33 22.01
N TYR A 316 7.77 -0.10 20.98
CA TYR A 316 6.80 -1.17 21.10
C TYR A 316 7.42 -2.52 21.46
N TYR A 317 8.42 -3.02 20.73
CA TYR A 317 9.03 -4.30 21.08
C TYR A 317 9.90 -4.23 22.35
N GLN A 318 10.43 -3.06 22.71
CA GLN A 318 11.18 -2.89 23.97
C GLN A 318 10.24 -2.89 25.19
N GLY A 319 9.05 -2.30 25.06
CA GLY A 319 8.07 -2.21 26.14
C GLY A 319 7.18 -3.46 26.28
N TYR A 320 6.86 -4.12 25.16
CA TYR A 320 5.85 -5.18 25.09
C TYR A 320 6.37 -6.52 24.54
N GLY A 321 7.67 -6.64 24.28
CA GLY A 321 8.29 -7.90 23.84
C GLY A 321 8.42 -8.95 24.96
N PRO A 322 8.58 -10.24 24.61
CA PRO A 322 8.78 -10.78 23.26
C PRO A 322 7.49 -10.93 22.45
N LEU A 323 7.54 -10.59 21.16
CA LEU A 323 6.37 -10.56 20.28
C LEU A 323 6.09 -11.93 19.65
N ASP A 324 4.82 -12.31 19.57
CA ASP A 324 4.37 -13.52 18.88
C ASP A 324 4.56 -13.42 17.36
N TRP A 325 4.75 -14.57 16.71
CA TRP A 325 4.92 -14.63 15.25
C TRP A 325 3.71 -14.11 14.46
N HIS A 326 2.51 -14.20 15.03
CA HIS A 326 1.32 -13.57 14.46
C HIS A 326 1.46 -12.05 14.40
N VAL A 327 1.86 -11.41 15.50
CA VAL A 327 2.06 -9.95 15.57
C VAL A 327 3.23 -9.53 14.68
N LYS A 328 4.35 -10.27 14.70
CA LYS A 328 5.51 -10.00 13.83
C LYS A 328 5.12 -10.02 12.35
N THR A 329 4.35 -11.03 11.94
CA THR A 329 3.91 -11.16 10.54
C THR A 329 2.86 -10.13 10.17
N GLN A 330 1.95 -9.77 11.07
CA GLN A 330 1.01 -8.65 10.89
C GLN A 330 1.75 -7.34 10.63
N LEU A 331 2.69 -6.95 11.51
CA LEU A 331 3.47 -5.72 11.38
C LEU A 331 4.21 -5.65 10.04
N ALA A 332 4.83 -6.74 9.62
CA ALA A 332 5.53 -6.80 8.35
C ALA A 332 4.59 -6.71 7.13
N VAL A 333 3.41 -7.34 7.19
CA VAL A 333 2.40 -7.25 6.14
C VAL A 333 1.86 -5.83 6.04
N ASP A 334 1.57 -5.16 7.16
CA ASP A 334 1.05 -3.80 7.19
C ASP A 334 2.05 -2.78 6.64
N VAL A 335 3.33 -2.89 7.02
CA VAL A 335 4.39 -2.07 6.42
C VAL A 335 4.48 -2.32 4.90
N ALA A 336 4.39 -3.57 4.46
CA ALA A 336 4.41 -3.89 3.02
C ALA A 336 3.19 -3.33 2.28
N ARG A 337 2.01 -3.29 2.90
CA ARG A 337 0.80 -2.64 2.34
C ARG A 337 0.99 -1.14 2.19
N GLY A 338 1.49 -0.47 3.23
CA GLY A 338 1.80 0.97 3.18
C GLY A 338 2.83 1.30 2.10
N LEU A 339 3.92 0.53 1.99
CA LEU A 339 4.91 0.70 0.94
C LEU A 339 4.32 0.49 -0.46
N THR A 340 3.45 -0.51 -0.61
CA THR A 340 2.79 -0.79 -1.89
C THR A 340 1.88 0.36 -2.31
N PHE A 341 1.16 0.95 -1.35
CA PHE A 341 0.35 2.15 -1.59
C PHE A 341 1.22 3.32 -2.07
N LEU A 342 2.34 3.60 -1.39
CA LEU A 342 3.28 4.65 -1.80
C LEU A 342 3.86 4.44 -3.20
N HIS A 343 4.31 3.22 -3.51
CA HIS A 343 4.81 2.89 -4.85
C HIS A 343 3.72 3.03 -5.93
N THR A 344 2.46 2.73 -5.59
CA THR A 344 1.31 2.88 -6.51
C THR A 344 1.09 4.35 -6.87
N VAL A 345 1.26 5.27 -5.92
CA VAL A 345 1.20 6.72 -6.19
C VAL A 345 2.55 7.31 -6.67
N ALA A 346 3.54 6.44 -6.94
CA ALA A 346 4.90 6.77 -7.37
C ALA A 346 5.67 7.68 -6.40
N ILE A 347 5.53 7.44 -5.10
CA ILE A 347 6.27 8.08 -4.01
C ILE A 347 7.18 7.04 -3.34
N LEU A 348 8.44 7.41 -3.14
CA LEU A 348 9.40 6.67 -2.33
C LEU A 348 9.49 7.35 -0.95
N HIS A 349 9.50 6.58 0.13
CA HIS A 349 9.51 7.08 1.50
C HIS A 349 10.87 7.67 1.91
N HIS A 350 11.97 7.02 1.48
CA HIS A 350 13.38 7.38 1.76
C HIS A 350 13.92 7.15 3.18
N ASP A 351 13.09 6.76 4.15
CA ASP A 351 13.50 6.63 5.56
C ASP A 351 12.76 5.49 6.28
N ILE A 352 12.79 4.29 5.71
CA ILE A 352 12.14 3.11 6.30
C ILE A 352 13.00 2.56 7.43
N ARG A 353 12.54 2.74 8.68
CA ARG A 353 13.17 2.27 9.91
C ARG A 353 12.16 2.27 11.06
N SER A 354 12.45 1.55 12.14
CA SER A 354 11.50 1.34 13.25
C SER A 354 11.01 2.63 13.91
N GLU A 355 11.83 3.68 13.99
CA GLU A 355 11.41 5.00 14.50
C GLU A 355 10.29 5.67 13.68
N ASN A 356 10.16 5.31 12.41
CA ASN A 356 9.17 5.86 11.48
C ASN A 356 8.00 4.89 11.22
N ILE A 357 7.93 3.78 11.96
CA ILE A 357 6.77 2.90 11.96
C ILE A 357 6.05 3.11 13.29
N LEU A 358 4.83 3.65 13.24
CA LEU A 358 4.02 3.88 14.44
C LEU A 358 2.99 2.76 14.61
N ILE A 359 2.75 2.36 15.86
CA ILE A 359 1.89 1.22 16.21
C ILE A 359 0.65 1.72 16.97
N THR A 360 -0.53 1.41 16.44
CA THR A 360 -1.83 1.77 17.03
C THR A 360 -2.28 0.77 18.10
N ILE A 361 -3.30 1.10 18.89
CA ILE A 361 -3.95 0.20 19.87
C ILE A 361 -4.29 -1.18 19.30
N TYR A 362 -4.58 -1.27 18.00
CA TYR A 362 -4.94 -2.51 17.32
C TYR A 362 -3.74 -3.32 16.85
N HIS A 363 -2.51 -2.96 17.27
CA HIS A 363 -1.25 -3.56 16.82
C HIS A 363 -1.01 -3.45 15.31
N GLN A 364 -1.63 -2.45 14.67
CA GLN A 364 -1.44 -2.14 13.27
C GLN A 364 -0.23 -1.22 13.10
N ALA A 365 0.61 -1.51 12.10
CA ALA A 365 1.74 -0.65 11.76
C ALA A 365 1.35 0.40 10.70
N LYS A 366 1.66 1.66 10.98
CA LYS A 366 1.49 2.79 10.06
C LYS A 366 2.82 3.45 9.73
N LEU A 367 3.02 3.77 8.45
CA LEU A 367 4.20 4.51 7.99
C LEU A 367 4.08 5.99 8.35
N ALA A 368 5.11 6.53 8.98
CA ALA A 368 5.18 7.91 9.43
C ALA A 368 6.43 8.62 8.91
N ASN A 369 6.46 9.95 9.07
CA ASN A 369 7.60 10.80 8.74
C ASN A 369 7.99 10.84 7.24
N PHE A 370 7.23 11.61 6.48
CA PHE A 370 7.41 11.79 5.02
C PHE A 370 8.33 12.96 4.63
N THR A 371 9.13 13.48 5.56
CA THR A 371 10.01 14.65 5.28
C THR A 371 10.98 14.39 4.12
N LEU A 372 11.48 13.15 4.01
CA LEU A 372 12.43 12.76 2.98
C LEU A 372 11.77 12.15 1.74
N SER A 373 10.46 11.98 1.75
CA SER A 373 9.73 11.28 0.70
C SER A 373 9.70 12.07 -0.59
N ARG A 374 9.89 11.40 -1.73
CA ARG A 374 10.04 12.03 -3.05
C ARG A 374 9.41 11.15 -4.13
N GLY A 375 9.12 11.73 -5.28
CA GLY A 375 8.70 10.98 -6.45
C GLY A 375 9.85 10.14 -7.01
N PHE A 376 9.51 9.09 -7.77
CA PHE A 376 10.49 8.16 -8.36
C PHE A 376 11.54 8.85 -9.26
N ASN A 377 11.18 9.97 -9.89
CA ASN A 377 12.04 10.69 -10.83
C ASN A 377 12.71 11.94 -10.22
N ASP A 378 12.49 12.19 -8.93
CA ASP A 378 13.01 13.39 -8.29
C ASP A 378 14.49 13.25 -7.92
N PRO A 379 15.25 14.38 -7.92
CA PRO A 379 16.62 14.36 -7.46
C PRO A 379 16.68 13.95 -5.99
N THR A 380 17.55 12.99 -5.69
CA THR A 380 17.77 12.52 -4.32
C THR A 380 18.36 13.64 -3.45
N LYS A 381 17.76 13.90 -2.30
CA LYS A 381 18.29 14.87 -1.33
C LYS A 381 19.63 14.37 -0.78
N ASN A 382 20.66 15.21 -0.85
CA ASN A 382 21.94 14.93 -0.22
C ASN A 382 21.78 14.99 1.31
N MET A 383 21.59 13.83 1.93
CA MET A 383 21.54 13.70 3.39
C MET A 383 22.77 12.96 3.88
N MET A 384 23.45 13.52 4.87
CA MET A 384 24.57 12.83 5.52
C MET A 384 24.01 11.69 6.38
N PRO A 385 24.57 10.47 6.29
CA PRO A 385 24.19 9.38 7.17
C PRO A 385 24.39 9.79 8.63
N THR A 386 23.36 9.59 9.46
CA THR A 386 23.45 9.66 10.92
C THR A 386 23.58 8.25 11.48
N ILE A 387 24.03 8.12 12.73
CA ILE A 387 24.10 6.81 13.39
C ILE A 387 22.73 6.12 13.47
N ASP A 388 21.66 6.90 13.50
CA ASP A 388 20.28 6.42 13.57
C ASP A 388 19.70 6.07 12.20
N THR A 389 20.34 6.43 11.09
CA THR A 389 19.85 6.11 9.73
C THR A 389 20.72 5.06 9.04
N VAL A 390 22.03 5.07 9.29
CA VAL A 390 23.03 4.20 8.64
C VAL A 390 22.71 2.70 8.75
N ARG A 391 22.02 2.27 9.81
CA ARG A 391 21.71 0.86 10.10
C ARG A 391 20.73 0.22 9.10
N TRP A 392 19.83 1.01 8.50
CA TRP A 392 18.87 0.56 7.49
C TRP A 392 19.25 1.00 6.07
N MET A 393 20.35 1.74 5.90
CA MET A 393 20.75 2.25 4.59
C MET A 393 21.33 1.16 3.69
N ALA A 394 20.91 1.18 2.42
CA ALA A 394 21.40 0.27 1.40
C ALA A 394 22.91 0.47 1.09
N PRO A 395 23.66 -0.60 0.75
CA PRO A 395 25.11 -0.54 0.54
C PRO A 395 25.53 0.47 -0.53
N GLU A 396 24.77 0.62 -1.61
CA GLU A 396 25.01 1.60 -2.66
C GLU A 396 24.94 3.05 -2.13
N LYS A 397 24.01 3.35 -1.23
CA LYS A 397 23.92 4.67 -0.59
C LYS A 397 25.04 4.86 0.44
N LEU A 398 25.50 3.79 1.08
CA LEU A 398 26.65 3.81 1.99
C LEU A 398 27.99 3.97 1.24
N ARG A 399 28.11 3.45 0.01
CA ARG A 399 29.30 3.64 -0.85
C ARG A 399 29.47 5.11 -1.21
N ASP A 400 28.44 5.72 -1.79
CA ASP A 400 28.41 7.13 -2.12
C ASP A 400 26.98 7.69 -2.07
N HIS A 401 26.65 8.35 -0.96
CA HIS A 401 25.32 8.91 -0.74
C HIS A 401 25.00 10.11 -1.65
N ARG A 402 26.01 10.72 -2.29
CA ARG A 402 25.83 11.90 -3.15
C ARG A 402 25.66 11.54 -4.62
N LYS A 403 26.39 10.53 -5.08
CA LYS A 403 26.35 10.12 -6.50
C LYS A 403 25.26 9.11 -6.79
N ASN A 404 24.95 8.22 -5.86
CA ASN A 404 23.99 7.15 -6.11
C ASN A 404 22.57 7.64 -5.81
N PRO A 405 21.64 7.58 -6.78
CA PRO A 405 20.25 7.95 -6.55
C PRO A 405 19.60 6.97 -5.57
N TYR A 406 18.64 7.48 -4.80
CA TYR A 406 17.76 6.63 -4.02
C TYR A 406 16.71 6.02 -4.96
N THR A 407 16.48 4.72 -4.82
CA THR A 407 15.55 3.97 -5.68
C THR A 407 14.66 3.10 -4.81
N ALA A 408 13.58 2.56 -5.36
CA ALA A 408 12.77 1.55 -4.68
C ALA A 408 13.58 0.35 -4.17
N LYS A 409 14.69 0.00 -4.83
CA LYS A 409 15.58 -1.06 -4.35
C LYS A 409 16.30 -0.69 -3.05
N CYS A 410 16.53 0.59 -2.79
CA CYS A 410 16.99 1.06 -1.49
C CYS A 410 15.92 0.80 -0.41
N GLU A 411 14.64 1.08 -0.69
CA GLU A 411 13.54 0.78 0.24
C GLU A 411 13.40 -0.70 0.52
N ILE A 412 13.51 -1.55 -0.50
CA ILE A 412 13.50 -3.00 -0.31
C ILE A 412 14.61 -3.43 0.66
N TYR A 413 15.81 -2.84 0.57
CA TYR A 413 16.88 -3.14 1.51
C TYR A 413 16.55 -2.68 2.93
N SER A 414 16.07 -1.43 3.08
CA SER A 414 15.68 -0.87 4.37
C SER A 414 14.54 -1.66 5.02
N PHE A 415 13.56 -2.09 4.23
CA PHE A 415 12.49 -2.98 4.66
C PHE A 415 13.03 -4.36 5.04
N GLY A 416 14.01 -4.91 4.30
CA GLY A 416 14.72 -6.13 4.70
C GLY A 416 15.44 -6.02 6.04
N MET A 417 16.05 -4.86 6.35
CA MET A 417 16.64 -4.61 7.67
C MET A 417 15.56 -4.51 8.75
N LEU A 418 14.42 -3.87 8.44
CA LEU A 418 13.28 -3.79 9.33
C LEU A 418 12.67 -5.17 9.63
N LEU A 419 12.59 -6.06 8.64
CA LEU A 419 12.15 -7.46 8.84
C LEU A 419 13.10 -8.23 9.77
N TRP A 420 14.41 -7.96 9.70
CA TRP A 420 15.36 -8.54 10.64
C TRP A 420 15.12 -7.99 12.06
N GLU A 421 14.93 -6.68 12.20
CA GLU A 421 14.64 -6.04 13.48
C GLU A 421 13.34 -6.54 14.11
N ILE A 422 12.26 -6.70 13.33
CA ILE A 422 10.99 -7.25 13.82
C ILE A 422 11.17 -8.70 14.32
N ALA A 423 11.99 -9.50 13.63
CA ALA A 423 12.19 -10.90 13.99
C ALA A 423 13.02 -11.05 15.27
N GLU A 424 14.11 -10.30 15.39
CA GLU A 424 15.07 -10.38 16.49
C GLU A 424 14.77 -9.43 17.66
N GLU A 425 13.85 -8.48 17.48
CA GLU A 425 13.45 -7.45 18.46
C GLU A 425 14.65 -6.65 18.98
N LYS A 426 15.59 -6.37 18.06
CA LYS A 426 16.86 -5.71 18.33
C LYS A 426 17.20 -4.73 17.24
N LEU A 427 17.89 -3.67 17.65
CA LEU A 427 18.43 -2.68 16.73
C LEU A 427 19.53 -3.32 15.85
N PRO A 428 19.49 -3.15 14.50
CA PRO A 428 20.53 -3.68 13.63
C PRO A 428 21.90 -3.09 13.99
N PHE A 429 22.91 -3.95 14.14
CA PHE A 429 24.27 -3.58 14.54
C PHE A 429 24.36 -2.82 15.89
N HIS A 430 23.47 -3.10 16.86
CA HIS A 430 23.39 -2.34 18.12
C HIS A 430 24.71 -2.18 18.90
N ASN A 431 25.67 -3.11 18.73
CA ASN A 431 26.99 -3.04 19.36
C ASN A 431 27.89 -1.94 18.77
N GLU A 432 27.68 -1.61 17.49
CA GLU A 432 28.48 -0.64 16.77
C GLU A 432 27.94 0.76 17.00
N LYS A 433 28.81 1.68 17.44
CA LYS A 433 28.46 3.07 17.73
C LYS A 433 29.01 4.06 16.70
N ASP A 434 29.93 3.61 15.85
CA ASP A 434 30.50 4.42 14.77
C ASP A 434 29.83 4.11 13.42
N ILE A 435 29.50 5.18 12.69
CA ILE A 435 28.97 5.14 11.33
C ILE A 435 29.97 4.48 10.38
N LEU A 436 31.28 4.72 10.56
CA LEU A 436 32.31 4.15 9.69
C LEU A 436 32.46 2.65 9.90
N GLU A 437 32.31 2.16 11.13
CA GLU A 437 32.35 0.73 11.45
C GLU A 437 31.18 -0.01 10.79
N ILE A 438 29.95 0.50 10.94
CA ILE A 438 28.76 -0.06 10.28
C ILE A 438 28.94 -0.04 8.76
N ARG A 439 29.43 1.07 8.20
CA ARG A 439 29.72 1.19 6.76
C ARG A 439 30.74 0.14 6.31
N ASN A 440 31.81 -0.07 7.06
CA ASN A 440 32.84 -1.07 6.76
C ASN A 440 32.25 -2.49 6.80
N LEU A 441 31.51 -2.83 7.85
CA LEU A 441 30.84 -4.12 7.98
C LEU A 441 29.90 -4.42 6.80
N VAL A 442 29.05 -3.46 6.44
CA VAL A 442 28.03 -3.64 5.40
C VAL A 442 28.63 -3.64 3.99
N VAL A 443 29.55 -2.72 3.70
CA VAL A 443 30.07 -2.47 2.34
C VAL A 443 31.34 -3.27 2.03
N GLN A 444 32.30 -3.31 2.95
CA GLN A 444 33.60 -3.96 2.71
C GLN A 444 33.57 -5.43 3.11
N LYS A 445 33.05 -5.74 4.30
CA LYS A 445 32.97 -7.12 4.79
C LYS A 445 31.72 -7.86 4.34
N MET A 446 30.76 -7.16 3.73
CA MET A 446 29.46 -7.69 3.27
C MET A 446 28.70 -8.46 4.36
N VAL A 447 28.88 -8.05 5.62
CA VAL A 447 28.22 -8.68 6.77
C VAL A 447 26.76 -8.25 6.80
N ARG A 448 25.89 -9.21 7.10
CA ARG A 448 24.48 -8.98 7.40
C ARG A 448 24.17 -9.52 8.79
N PRO A 449 23.20 -8.93 9.50
CA PRO A 449 22.76 -9.46 10.78
C PRO A 449 22.27 -10.91 10.62
N VAL A 450 22.63 -11.76 11.58
CA VAL A 450 22.30 -13.19 11.57
C VAL A 450 20.96 -13.38 12.28
N PHE A 451 20.13 -14.28 11.74
CA PHE A 451 18.88 -14.68 12.38
C PHE A 451 19.13 -15.81 13.37
N ASN A 452 18.36 -15.81 14.44
CA ASN A 452 18.27 -16.95 15.34
C ASN A 452 17.58 -18.14 14.65
N ASN A 453 17.75 -19.34 15.20
CA ASN A 453 17.18 -20.57 14.64
C ASN A 453 15.65 -20.67 14.84
N SER A 454 15.03 -19.80 15.64
CA SER A 454 13.58 -19.80 15.85
C SER A 454 12.82 -18.96 14.81
N VAL A 455 13.52 -18.22 13.95
CA VAL A 455 12.92 -17.49 12.83
C VAL A 455 12.49 -18.46 11.72
N PRO A 456 11.24 -18.38 11.22
CA PRO A 456 10.78 -19.18 10.10
C PRO A 456 11.69 -19.05 8.88
N HIS A 457 12.07 -20.19 8.30
CA HIS A 457 13.01 -20.23 7.17
C HIS A 457 12.54 -19.38 5.97
N GLU A 458 11.23 -19.30 5.73
CA GLU A 458 10.65 -18.45 4.66
C GLU A 458 10.90 -16.96 4.91
N TRP A 459 10.82 -16.51 6.18
CA TRP A 459 11.13 -15.14 6.60
C TRP A 459 12.61 -14.82 6.41
N VAL A 460 13.48 -15.71 6.90
CA VAL A 460 14.94 -15.59 6.73
C VAL A 460 15.30 -15.49 5.26
N LYS A 461 14.72 -16.36 4.43
CA LYS A 461 14.98 -16.40 2.99
C LYS A 461 14.57 -15.09 2.29
N ILE A 462 13.38 -14.56 2.56
CA ILE A 462 12.92 -13.33 1.90
C ILE A 462 13.69 -12.11 2.39
N SER A 463 14.01 -12.04 3.69
CA SER A 463 14.82 -10.98 4.27
C SER A 463 16.25 -10.99 3.71
N HIS A 464 16.90 -12.16 3.61
CA HIS A 464 18.24 -12.25 3.00
C HIS A 464 18.26 -11.90 1.51
N LYS A 465 17.19 -12.20 0.77
CA LYS A 465 17.03 -11.74 -0.61
C LYS A 465 16.92 -10.22 -0.69
N ALA A 466 16.20 -9.58 0.24
CA ALA A 466 16.10 -8.13 0.32
C ALA A 466 17.43 -7.46 0.70
N LEU A 467 18.25 -8.12 1.52
CA LEU A 467 19.54 -7.63 2.02
C LEU A 467 20.74 -7.86 1.07
N GLN A 468 20.51 -8.30 -0.17
CA GLN A 468 21.59 -8.50 -1.15
C GLN A 468 22.34 -7.20 -1.46
N ASP A 469 23.66 -7.29 -1.64
CA ASP A 469 24.50 -6.12 -1.95
C ASP A 469 24.09 -5.48 -3.28
N SER A 470 23.90 -6.31 -4.31
CA SER A 470 23.43 -5.86 -5.63
C SER A 470 21.94 -5.48 -5.58
N PRO A 471 21.55 -4.26 -5.98
CA PRO A 471 20.15 -3.84 -6.06
C PRO A 471 19.29 -4.70 -7.00
N SER A 472 19.89 -5.22 -8.08
CA SER A 472 19.18 -6.04 -9.07
C SER A 472 18.83 -7.45 -8.55
N ALA A 473 19.57 -7.94 -7.55
CA ALA A 473 19.32 -9.23 -6.91
C ALA A 473 18.19 -9.18 -5.87
N ARG A 474 17.77 -7.97 -5.46
CA ARG A 474 16.71 -7.79 -4.47
C ARG A 474 15.33 -8.05 -5.08
N PRO A 475 14.43 -8.73 -4.36
CA PRO A 475 13.11 -9.07 -4.86
C PRO A 475 12.26 -7.81 -5.11
N PRO A 476 11.22 -7.89 -5.93
CA PRO A 476 10.17 -6.88 -5.97
C PRO A 476 9.33 -6.92 -4.67
N LEU A 477 8.73 -5.78 -4.31
CA LEU A 477 7.90 -5.67 -3.09
C LEU A 477 6.77 -6.70 -3.07
N LYS A 478 6.20 -7.02 -4.25
CA LYS A 478 5.15 -8.04 -4.39
C LYS A 478 5.55 -9.41 -3.84
N ASP A 479 6.77 -9.85 -4.11
CA ASP A 479 7.24 -11.17 -3.72
C ASP A 479 7.44 -11.22 -2.20
N MET A 480 7.88 -10.09 -1.63
CA MET A 480 7.99 -9.92 -0.19
C MET A 480 6.62 -9.98 0.47
N PHE A 481 5.67 -9.16 0.02
CA PHE A 481 4.31 -9.15 0.53
C PHE A 481 3.64 -10.53 0.44
N MET A 482 3.73 -11.22 -0.69
CA MET A 482 3.11 -12.54 -0.85
C MET A 482 3.72 -13.59 0.09
N THR A 483 5.04 -13.54 0.30
CA THR A 483 5.71 -14.44 1.26
C THR A 483 5.31 -14.12 2.70
N LEU A 484 5.30 -12.84 3.07
CA LEU A 484 4.94 -12.38 4.41
C LEU A 484 3.46 -12.66 4.71
N ASN A 485 2.58 -12.46 3.74
CA ASN A 485 1.16 -12.75 3.88
C ASN A 485 0.88 -14.26 3.95
N HIS A 486 1.67 -15.09 3.25
CA HIS A 486 1.60 -16.53 3.41
C HIS A 486 1.98 -16.95 4.85
N LEU A 487 3.06 -16.37 5.39
CA LEU A 487 3.46 -16.58 6.77
C LEU A 487 2.42 -16.09 7.76
N TYR A 488 1.86 -14.91 7.53
CA TYR A 488 0.76 -14.37 8.33
C TYR A 488 -0.44 -15.31 8.38
N ARG A 489 -0.86 -15.86 7.23
CA ARG A 489 -1.94 -16.86 7.16
C ARG A 489 -1.58 -18.20 7.82
N LYS A 490 -0.30 -18.57 7.86
CA LYS A 490 0.19 -19.80 8.49
C LYS A 490 0.27 -19.68 10.01
N PHE A 491 0.67 -18.51 10.48
CA PHE A 491 0.67 -18.14 11.90
C PHE A 491 -0.67 -17.53 12.34
N LEU A 492 -1.66 -17.53 11.44
CA LEU A 492 -3.03 -17.25 11.80
C LEU A 492 -3.45 -18.37 12.74
N PRO A 493 -3.81 -18.05 13.98
CA PRO A 493 -4.11 -19.09 14.95
C PRO A 493 -5.38 -19.86 14.53
N SER A 494 -5.35 -21.18 14.74
CA SER A 494 -6.43 -22.13 14.35
C SER A 494 -7.78 -21.85 15.04
N GLN A 495 -7.76 -21.01 16.06
CA GLN A 495 -8.87 -20.24 16.61
C GLN A 495 -8.39 -18.79 16.69
N PRO A 496 -9.22 -17.77 16.45
CA PRO A 496 -8.78 -16.38 16.57
C PRO A 496 -8.16 -16.17 17.95
N ILE A 497 -6.86 -15.83 18.00
CA ILE A 497 -6.23 -15.36 19.23
C ILE A 497 -6.95 -14.06 19.59
N ARG A 498 -7.68 -14.09 20.71
CA ARG A 498 -8.12 -12.89 21.42
C ARG A 498 -6.87 -12.03 21.67
N PRO A 499 -6.85 -10.76 21.23
CA PRO A 499 -5.85 -9.81 21.69
C PRO A 499 -5.93 -9.70 23.21
N THR A 500 -4.80 -9.89 23.87
CA THR A 500 -4.63 -9.55 25.28
C THR A 500 -4.77 -8.04 25.40
N LEU A 501 -5.84 -7.56 26.04
CA LEU A 501 -5.97 -6.16 26.42
C LEU A 501 -4.84 -5.73 27.36
N VAL A 502 -4.01 -4.82 26.88
CA VAL A 502 -3.60 -3.67 27.68
C VAL A 502 -4.48 -2.49 27.25
N LYS A 503 -5.17 -1.89 28.22
CA LYS A 503 -6.16 -0.80 28.11
C LYS A 503 -5.50 0.59 27.96
N LEU A 504 -6.06 1.68 27.43
CA LEU A 504 -7.24 2.15 26.61
C LEU A 504 -7.03 3.71 26.47
N PRO A 505 -7.95 4.58 25.99
CA PRO A 505 -8.61 4.73 24.67
C PRO A 505 -8.83 6.23 24.24
N THR A 506 -9.55 6.52 23.14
CA THR A 506 -10.63 7.54 22.94
C THR A 506 -10.60 8.19 21.54
N GLU A 507 -11.67 8.71 20.92
CA GLU A 507 -13.12 8.73 21.12
C GLU A 507 -13.73 9.05 19.72
N GLU A 508 -13.80 8.10 18.77
CA GLU A 508 -14.85 8.04 17.72
C GLU A 508 -14.74 6.92 16.65
N ASP A 509 -13.57 6.34 16.36
CA ASP A 509 -13.29 5.88 14.97
C ASP A 509 -13.76 4.48 14.53
N LEU A 510 -15.04 4.18 14.75
CA LEU A 510 -15.79 3.35 13.80
C LEU A 510 -15.58 3.93 12.38
N PRO A 511 -15.45 3.14 11.32
CA PRO A 511 -16.52 3.13 10.34
C PRO A 511 -16.79 1.70 9.86
N SER A 512 -17.97 1.20 10.22
CA SER A 512 -18.99 0.93 9.22
C SER A 512 -18.54 0.78 7.78
N ASP A 513 -18.59 -0.47 7.35
CA ASP A 513 -19.08 -0.76 6.02
C ASP A 513 -20.44 -1.40 6.21
N ASP A 514 -21.39 -0.81 5.53
CA ASP A 514 -22.05 -1.36 4.36
C ASP A 514 -22.19 -2.92 4.32
N ASP A 515 -23.26 -3.59 3.89
CA ASP A 515 -23.47 -4.08 2.51
C ASP A 515 -24.84 -4.79 2.06
N ASP A 516 -25.75 -4.05 1.37
CA ASP A 516 -26.52 -4.45 0.16
C ASP A 516 -27.87 -5.25 0.17
N ASP A 517 -28.92 -4.78 -0.53
CA ASP A 517 -29.73 -5.60 -1.43
C ASP A 517 -30.57 -4.84 -2.49
N LEU A 518 -30.10 -4.97 -3.74
CA LEU A 518 -30.71 -4.94 -5.09
C LEU A 518 -32.21 -4.60 -5.28
N ALA A 519 -32.44 -3.55 -6.08
CA ALA A 519 -33.27 -3.59 -7.30
C ALA A 519 -32.88 -2.40 -8.19
N ILE A 520 -32.45 -2.63 -9.43
CA ILE A 520 -32.28 -1.52 -10.39
C ILE A 520 -33.67 -1.14 -10.87
N GLU A 521 -34.30 -0.17 -10.21
CA GLU A 521 -35.32 0.67 -10.81
C GLU A 521 -35.35 2.03 -10.10
N ASP A 522 -34.82 3.01 -10.83
CA ASP A 522 -34.84 4.44 -10.59
C ASP A 522 -33.81 5.06 -9.64
N PHE A 523 -33.16 6.08 -10.18
CA PHE A 523 -32.13 6.92 -9.62
C PHE A 523 -32.66 7.67 -8.37
N SER A 524 -32.26 7.27 -7.14
CA SER A 524 -32.79 7.89 -5.90
C SER A 524 -31.86 7.81 -4.65
N ALA A 525 -30.70 8.48 -4.70
CA ALA A 525 -30.05 9.30 -3.65
C ALA A 525 -30.29 9.13 -2.10
N ASN A 526 -30.40 7.94 -1.45
CA ASN A 526 -30.72 7.93 0.02
C ASN A 526 -30.32 6.76 0.98
N ILE A 527 -29.38 5.83 0.71
CA ILE A 527 -28.90 4.83 1.73
C ILE A 527 -27.72 5.42 2.56
N LEU A 528 -27.70 5.19 3.89
CA LEU A 528 -26.64 5.63 4.82
C LEU A 528 -25.66 4.50 5.06
N THR A 529 -24.40 4.77 5.44
CA THR A 529 -23.41 3.75 5.86
C THR A 529 -23.78 3.03 7.18
N VAL A 530 -23.29 1.82 7.51
CA VAL A 530 -23.60 1.09 8.76
C VAL A 530 -23.41 1.92 10.06
N ARG A 531 -22.47 2.87 10.13
CA ARG A 531 -22.07 3.67 11.32
C ARG A 531 -23.00 4.84 11.40
N GLU A 532 -23.29 5.45 10.25
CA GLU A 532 -24.33 6.46 10.15
C GLU A 532 -25.69 5.86 10.52
N ALA A 533 -26.01 4.64 10.09
CA ALA A 533 -27.21 3.92 10.47
C ALA A 533 -27.24 3.58 11.97
N VAL A 534 -26.12 3.18 12.60
CA VAL A 534 -26.03 3.00 14.06
C VAL A 534 -26.19 4.31 14.81
N SER A 535 -25.57 5.39 14.32
CA SER A 535 -25.68 6.73 14.90
C SER A 535 -27.11 7.26 14.80
N GLU A 536 -27.77 7.09 13.65
CA GLU A 536 -29.18 7.41 13.47
C GLU A 536 -30.08 6.56 14.37
N HIS A 537 -29.81 5.26 14.54
CA HIS A 537 -30.55 4.44 15.51
C HIS A 537 -30.42 4.94 16.96
N LYS A 538 -29.22 5.38 17.35
CA LYS A 538 -28.92 5.86 18.71
C LYS A 538 -29.44 7.27 18.98
N ARG A 539 -29.61 8.09 17.94
CA ARG A 539 -30.14 9.46 18.04
C ARG A 539 -31.62 9.42 18.42
N ARG A 540 -32.04 10.30 19.35
CA ARG A 540 -33.45 10.36 19.80
C ARG A 540 -34.42 10.72 18.66
N ASP A 541 -33.98 11.62 17.78
CA ASP A 541 -34.76 12.10 16.61
C ASP A 541 -34.25 11.49 15.29
N GLY A 542 -33.64 10.30 15.37
CA GLY A 542 -33.06 9.60 14.23
C GLY A 542 -34.08 8.90 13.34
N ASP A 543 -33.79 8.83 12.04
CA ASP A 543 -34.60 8.09 11.08
C ASP A 543 -34.33 6.58 11.17
N LYS A 544 -35.14 5.91 11.99
CA LYS A 544 -35.04 4.46 12.22
C LYS A 544 -35.43 3.63 11.00
N LEU A 545 -36.24 4.18 10.09
CA LEU A 545 -36.62 3.50 8.85
C LEU A 545 -35.41 3.46 7.92
N LYS A 546 -34.76 4.62 7.77
CA LYS A 546 -33.53 4.75 6.97
C LYS A 546 -32.39 3.91 7.55
N ALA A 547 -32.24 3.89 8.87
CA ALA A 547 -31.28 3.00 9.54
C ALA A 547 -31.60 1.51 9.31
N TRP A 548 -32.86 1.12 9.35
CA TRP A 548 -33.29 -0.25 9.03
C TRP A 548 -33.00 -0.64 7.59
N GLU A 549 -33.38 0.19 6.62
CA GLU A 549 -33.13 -0.07 5.19
C GLU A 549 -31.64 -0.20 4.93
N SER A 550 -30.84 0.66 5.58
CA SER A 550 -29.38 0.59 5.53
C SER A 550 -28.86 -0.69 6.18
N PHE A 551 -29.28 -1.10 7.39
CA PHE A 551 -28.83 -2.38 7.98
C PHE A 551 -29.28 -3.62 7.21
N LYS A 552 -30.46 -3.54 6.58
CA LYS A 552 -31.04 -4.65 5.82
C LYS A 552 -30.29 -4.84 4.52
N TYR A 553 -30.10 -3.75 3.76
CA TYR A 553 -29.15 -3.67 2.67
C TYR A 553 -27.88 -4.27 3.27
N TYR A 554 -27.35 -3.68 4.34
CA TYR A 554 -26.03 -4.01 4.82
C TYR A 554 -25.65 -5.43 5.26
N ALA A 555 -26.64 -6.23 5.61
CA ALA A 555 -26.46 -7.60 5.98
C ALA A 555 -26.60 -8.58 4.80
N GLU A 556 -27.24 -8.19 3.69
CA GLU A 556 -27.76 -9.12 2.69
C GLU A 556 -26.77 -9.39 1.53
N GLU A 557 -26.15 -8.43 0.84
CA GLU A 557 -25.22 -8.78 -0.26
C GLU A 557 -23.74 -8.72 0.02
N PHE A 558 -23.29 -8.05 1.07
CA PHE A 558 -21.89 -8.22 1.48
C PHE A 558 -21.66 -8.66 2.93
N SER A 559 -22.73 -9.15 3.56
CA SER A 559 -22.66 -10.05 4.72
C SER A 559 -21.94 -9.45 5.94
N ASP A 560 -22.08 -8.15 6.17
CA ASP A 560 -21.44 -7.47 7.31
C ASP A 560 -21.97 -7.99 8.65
N VAL A 561 -21.06 -8.24 9.58
CA VAL A 561 -21.35 -8.86 10.89
C VAL A 561 -22.11 -7.90 11.81
N THR A 562 -21.82 -6.61 11.72
CA THR A 562 -22.46 -5.57 12.55
C THR A 562 -23.85 -5.24 12.03
N ALA A 563 -24.01 -5.08 10.72
CA ALA A 563 -25.29 -4.95 10.04
C ALA A 563 -26.17 -6.17 10.30
N SER A 564 -25.61 -7.38 10.21
CA SER A 564 -26.33 -8.63 10.57
C SER A 564 -26.85 -8.62 12.01
N TYR A 565 -26.05 -8.17 12.99
CA TYR A 565 -26.50 -8.01 14.37
C TYR A 565 -27.63 -6.98 14.49
N TRP A 566 -27.50 -5.80 13.88
CA TRP A 566 -28.51 -4.75 13.96
C TRP A 566 -29.80 -5.10 13.22
N LYS A 567 -29.70 -5.75 12.05
CA LYS A 567 -30.84 -6.37 11.37
C LYS A 567 -31.55 -7.35 12.30
N GLY A 568 -30.79 -8.24 12.95
CA GLY A 568 -31.32 -9.15 13.98
C GLY A 568 -31.99 -8.44 15.15
N TYR A 569 -31.41 -7.33 15.63
CA TYR A 569 -31.98 -6.50 16.69
C TYR A 569 -33.33 -5.89 16.29
N TYR A 570 -33.41 -5.30 15.10
CA TYR A 570 -34.65 -4.71 14.58
C TYR A 570 -35.73 -5.78 14.39
N LEU A 571 -35.37 -6.96 13.89
CA LEU A 571 -36.29 -8.09 13.78
C LEU A 571 -36.76 -8.59 15.16
N TYR A 572 -35.85 -8.70 16.14
CA TYR A 572 -36.14 -9.19 17.48
C TYR A 572 -37.10 -8.27 18.25
N TYR A 573 -36.84 -6.95 18.21
CA TYR A 573 -37.65 -5.96 18.91
C TYR A 573 -38.85 -5.47 18.09
N GLY A 574 -38.98 -5.90 16.83
CA GLY A 574 -40.05 -5.49 15.93
C GLY A 574 -40.01 -4.01 15.56
N LEU A 575 -38.81 -3.50 15.33
CA LEU A 575 -38.55 -2.13 14.87
C LEU A 575 -38.48 -2.02 13.34
N SER A 576 -38.39 -3.14 12.63
CA SER A 576 -38.54 -3.17 11.17
C SER A 576 -39.98 -2.82 10.76
N PRO A 577 -40.24 -2.37 9.53
CA PRO A 577 -41.59 -2.28 8.98
C PRO A 577 -42.25 -3.68 9.04
N ILE A 578 -43.39 -3.78 9.72
CA ILE A 578 -44.14 -5.04 9.89
C ILE A 578 -45.51 -4.86 9.26
N ASN A 579 -45.95 -5.84 8.47
CA ASN A 579 -47.25 -5.80 7.79
C ASN A 579 -48.41 -6.03 8.77
N ASN A 580 -48.29 -7.02 9.66
CA ASN A 580 -49.29 -7.28 10.70
C ASN A 580 -48.63 -7.55 12.08
N PRO A 581 -48.52 -6.55 12.95
CA PRO A 581 -47.87 -6.67 14.27
C PRO A 581 -48.51 -7.72 15.21
N SER A 582 -49.76 -8.11 14.93
CA SER A 582 -50.53 -9.10 15.69
C SER A 582 -50.42 -10.53 15.13
N ASP A 583 -49.76 -10.74 14.00
CA ASP A 583 -49.56 -12.07 13.45
C ASP A 583 -48.49 -12.83 14.26
N THR A 584 -48.93 -13.93 14.88
CA THR A 584 -48.10 -14.75 15.75
C THR A 584 -47.05 -15.53 14.96
N GLU A 585 -47.34 -15.89 13.70
CA GLU A 585 -46.43 -16.64 12.85
C GLU A 585 -45.36 -15.70 12.24
N GLU A 586 -45.74 -14.50 11.81
CA GLU A 586 -44.78 -13.47 11.35
C GLU A 586 -43.81 -13.08 12.47
N LYS A 587 -44.31 -12.91 13.70
CA LYS A 587 -43.47 -12.68 14.88
C LYS A 587 -42.50 -13.84 15.12
N ARG A 588 -42.95 -15.08 14.99
CA ARG A 588 -42.11 -16.26 15.18
C ARG A 588 -40.98 -16.32 14.16
N GLN A 589 -41.27 -16.12 12.88
CA GLN A 589 -40.27 -16.15 11.81
C GLN A 589 -39.21 -15.06 11.99
N ARG A 590 -39.62 -13.84 12.35
CA ARG A 590 -38.68 -12.74 12.65
C ARG A 590 -37.76 -13.07 13.82
N LEU A 591 -38.29 -13.69 14.88
CA LEU A 591 -37.45 -14.12 16.01
C LEU A 591 -36.49 -15.24 15.63
N GLU A 592 -36.91 -16.21 14.82
CA GLU A 592 -36.03 -17.27 14.30
C GLU A 592 -34.92 -16.71 13.41
N GLU A 593 -35.22 -15.74 12.55
CA GLU A 593 -34.22 -15.04 11.74
C GLU A 593 -33.27 -14.20 12.61
N ALA A 594 -33.81 -13.43 13.57
CA ALA A 594 -33.01 -12.65 14.51
C ALA A 594 -32.02 -13.53 15.29
N ALA A 595 -32.48 -14.69 15.78
CA ALA A 595 -31.62 -15.60 16.52
C ALA A 595 -30.54 -16.25 15.64
N LYS A 596 -30.82 -16.52 14.35
CA LYS A 596 -29.80 -16.97 13.38
C LYS A 596 -28.74 -15.90 13.13
N LEU A 597 -29.17 -14.65 12.94
CA LEU A 597 -28.28 -13.51 12.75
C LEU A 597 -27.43 -13.25 13.99
N PHE A 598 -28.02 -13.26 15.20
CA PHE A 598 -27.27 -13.16 16.45
C PHE A 598 -26.30 -14.31 16.63
N LYS A 599 -26.66 -15.54 16.26
CA LYS A 599 -25.75 -16.68 16.33
C LYS A 599 -24.55 -16.48 15.40
N SER A 600 -24.82 -16.16 14.13
CA SER A 600 -23.76 -15.91 13.15
C SER A 600 -22.80 -14.84 13.66
N ALA A 601 -23.32 -13.69 14.10
CA ALA A 601 -22.51 -12.61 14.64
C ALA A 601 -21.81 -12.97 15.97
N ALA A 602 -22.41 -13.82 16.80
CA ALA A 602 -21.81 -14.32 18.03
C ALA A 602 -20.62 -15.26 17.75
N ASP A 603 -20.71 -16.08 16.71
CA ASP A 603 -19.66 -17.01 16.26
C ASP A 603 -18.47 -16.26 15.64
N PHE A 604 -18.70 -15.07 15.07
CA PHE A 604 -17.64 -14.11 14.68
C PHE A 604 -17.04 -13.32 15.86
N GLY A 605 -17.53 -13.52 17.09
CA GLY A 605 -16.93 -12.96 18.30
C GLY A 605 -17.61 -11.70 18.86
N LEU A 606 -18.71 -11.23 18.29
CA LEU A 606 -19.35 -9.97 18.71
C LEU A 606 -20.02 -10.13 20.10
N PRO A 607 -19.60 -9.39 21.15
CA PRO A 607 -20.07 -9.65 22.52
C PRO A 607 -21.54 -9.32 22.74
N ASP A 608 -22.07 -8.28 22.09
CA ASP A 608 -23.50 -7.97 22.12
C ASP A 608 -24.32 -9.05 21.41
N ALA A 609 -23.84 -9.61 20.31
CA ALA A 609 -24.50 -10.75 19.66
C ALA A 609 -24.43 -12.01 20.52
N GLN A 610 -23.29 -12.28 21.17
CA GLN A 610 -23.16 -13.37 22.15
C GLN A 610 -24.13 -13.19 23.31
N LEU A 611 -24.28 -11.97 23.83
CA LEU A 611 -25.27 -11.63 24.85
C LEU A 611 -26.70 -11.83 24.34
N ARG A 612 -27.05 -11.30 23.15
CA ARG A 612 -28.39 -11.42 22.57
C ARG A 612 -28.74 -12.86 22.23
N TYR A 613 -27.81 -13.62 21.65
CA TYR A 613 -28.00 -15.04 21.39
C TYR A 613 -28.09 -15.85 22.67
N GLY A 614 -27.27 -15.52 23.69
CA GLY A 614 -27.43 -16.03 25.04
C GLY A 614 -28.82 -15.75 25.62
N HIS A 615 -29.37 -14.55 25.41
CA HIS A 615 -30.74 -14.24 25.77
C HIS A 615 -31.76 -15.07 24.98
N CYS A 616 -31.59 -15.25 23.66
CA CYS A 616 -32.45 -16.09 22.84
C CYS A 616 -32.45 -17.55 23.33
N LEU A 617 -31.29 -18.10 23.67
CA LEU A 617 -31.15 -19.42 24.29
C LEU A 617 -31.75 -19.46 25.70
N TRP A 618 -31.72 -18.35 26.43
CA TRP A 618 -32.28 -18.26 27.78
C TRP A 618 -33.81 -18.22 27.79
N SER A 619 -34.42 -17.42 26.92
CA SER A 619 -35.87 -17.27 26.79
C SER A 619 -36.49 -18.36 25.94
N GLY A 620 -35.77 -18.87 24.94
CA GLY A 620 -36.29 -19.72 23.87
C GLY A 620 -36.83 -18.95 22.67
N ASP A 621 -36.46 -17.67 22.53
CA ASP A 621 -36.93 -16.82 21.44
C ASP A 621 -36.15 -17.12 20.16
N GLY A 622 -36.84 -17.62 19.13
CA GLY A 622 -36.24 -17.93 17.83
C GLY A 622 -35.31 -19.16 17.80
N VAL A 623 -34.97 -19.73 18.96
CA VAL A 623 -34.17 -20.96 19.10
C VAL A 623 -34.68 -21.82 20.24
N LYS A 624 -34.32 -23.11 20.20
CA LYS A 624 -34.61 -24.00 21.32
C LYS A 624 -33.92 -23.51 22.58
N LYS A 625 -34.71 -23.27 23.63
CA LYS A 625 -34.23 -22.86 24.94
C LYS A 625 -33.15 -23.82 25.48
N SER A 626 -32.01 -23.26 25.89
CA SER A 626 -30.87 -23.97 26.44
C SER A 626 -30.14 -23.07 27.44
N ILE A 627 -30.48 -23.20 28.72
CA ILE A 627 -29.88 -22.40 29.80
C ILE A 627 -28.35 -22.61 29.91
N PRO A 628 -27.80 -23.84 29.83
CA PRO A 628 -26.35 -24.03 29.89
C PRO A 628 -25.61 -23.33 28.75
N GLN A 629 -26.11 -23.43 27.52
CA GLN A 629 -25.50 -22.74 26.38
C GLN A 629 -25.68 -21.22 26.49
N ALA A 630 -26.82 -20.74 26.99
CA ALA A 630 -27.00 -19.32 27.27
C ALA A 630 -25.94 -18.78 28.23
N ILE A 631 -25.61 -19.57 29.26
CA ILE A 631 -24.57 -19.24 30.24
C ILE A 631 -23.18 -19.25 29.60
N GLU A 632 -22.88 -20.21 28.73
CA GLU A 632 -21.62 -20.23 27.95
C GLU A 632 -21.50 -18.96 27.09
N TYR A 633 -22.57 -18.56 26.39
CA TYR A 633 -22.57 -17.34 25.59
C TYR A 633 -22.52 -16.05 26.44
N PHE A 634 -23.16 -16.03 27.63
CA PHE A 634 -23.01 -14.92 28.57
C PHE A 634 -21.59 -14.84 29.15
N GLN A 635 -20.93 -15.97 29.42
CA GLN A 635 -19.52 -16.00 29.82
C GLN A 635 -18.63 -15.55 28.69
N LEU A 636 -18.85 -16.04 27.48
CA LEU A 636 -18.09 -15.65 26.30
C LEU A 636 -18.18 -14.14 26.06
N SER A 637 -19.39 -13.58 26.19
CA SER A 637 -19.67 -12.15 26.10
C SER A 637 -19.03 -11.36 27.25
N ALA A 638 -19.11 -11.86 28.49
CA ALA A 638 -18.48 -11.24 29.66
C ALA A 638 -16.94 -11.26 29.56
N ASP A 639 -16.36 -12.33 29.06
CA ASP A 639 -14.92 -12.47 28.85
C ASP A 639 -14.43 -11.60 27.68
N ASN A 640 -15.31 -11.28 26.72
CA ASN A 640 -15.11 -10.26 25.69
C ASN A 640 -15.53 -8.85 26.16
N GLU A 641 -15.42 -8.59 27.46
CA GLU A 641 -15.60 -7.29 28.08
C GLU A 641 -17.02 -6.69 28.08
N ASN A 642 -18.08 -7.43 27.73
CA ASN A 642 -19.44 -6.90 27.74
C ASN A 642 -19.95 -6.73 29.18
N SER A 643 -20.14 -5.47 29.59
CA SER A 643 -20.51 -5.15 30.97
C SER A 643 -21.91 -5.63 31.35
N THR A 644 -22.85 -5.71 30.39
CA THR A 644 -24.19 -6.28 30.61
C THR A 644 -24.13 -7.79 30.75
N ALA A 645 -23.29 -8.47 29.98
CA ALA A 645 -23.04 -9.90 30.16
C ALA A 645 -22.30 -10.20 31.46
N MET A 646 -21.30 -9.39 31.84
CA MET A 646 -20.65 -9.47 33.16
C MET A 646 -21.66 -9.31 34.29
N TYR A 647 -22.59 -8.35 34.16
CA TYR A 647 -23.69 -8.20 35.10
C TYR A 647 -24.61 -9.43 35.09
N ASN A 648 -25.01 -9.92 33.92
CA ASN A 648 -25.90 -11.07 33.80
C ASN A 648 -25.27 -12.35 34.34
N ILE A 649 -24.00 -12.63 34.04
CA ILE A 649 -23.27 -13.80 34.53
C ILE A 649 -22.94 -13.66 36.02
N GLY A 650 -22.64 -12.44 36.47
CA GLY A 650 -22.48 -12.11 37.88
C GLY A 650 -23.78 -12.39 38.64
N ASN A 651 -24.92 -12.00 38.08
CA ASN A 651 -26.24 -12.28 38.62
C ASN A 651 -26.58 -13.77 38.60
N VAL A 652 -26.23 -14.47 37.52
CA VAL A 652 -26.38 -15.93 37.37
C VAL A 652 -25.60 -16.69 38.45
N TYR A 653 -24.33 -16.35 38.68
CA TYR A 653 -23.52 -17.00 39.71
C TYR A 653 -23.93 -16.60 41.13
N TYR A 654 -24.21 -15.32 41.35
CA TYR A 654 -24.60 -14.79 42.66
C TYR A 654 -25.95 -15.34 43.15
N HIS A 655 -26.89 -15.64 42.24
CA HIS A 655 -28.19 -16.23 42.60
C HIS A 655 -28.34 -17.72 42.25
N GLY A 656 -27.34 -18.34 41.60
CA GLY A 656 -27.39 -19.74 41.18
C GLY A 656 -28.44 -20.02 40.08
N LEU A 657 -28.58 -19.11 39.11
CA LEU A 657 -29.60 -19.23 38.06
C LEU A 657 -29.12 -20.18 36.95
N GLY A 658 -29.47 -21.46 37.05
CA GLY A 658 -29.09 -22.47 36.05
C GLY A 658 -27.65 -23.01 36.20
N VAL A 659 -26.95 -22.57 37.24
CA VAL A 659 -25.64 -23.07 37.71
C VAL A 659 -25.66 -23.16 39.22
N THR A 660 -24.72 -23.92 39.80
CA THR A 660 -24.48 -23.88 41.24
C THR A 660 -24.13 -22.45 41.66
N LYS A 661 -24.80 -21.96 42.70
CA LYS A 661 -24.54 -20.63 43.27
C LYS A 661 -23.07 -20.52 43.69
N ASP A 662 -22.43 -19.43 43.29
CA ASP A 662 -21.04 -19.11 43.59
C ASP A 662 -20.94 -17.60 43.87
N ASP A 663 -20.94 -17.25 45.15
CA ASP A 663 -20.96 -15.86 45.61
C ASP A 663 -19.66 -15.13 45.26
N GLU A 664 -18.50 -15.79 45.36
CA GLU A 664 -17.21 -15.17 45.02
C GLU A 664 -17.12 -14.88 43.53
N LYS A 665 -17.48 -15.86 42.68
CA LYS A 665 -17.46 -15.70 41.23
C LYS A 665 -18.53 -14.68 40.78
N GLY A 666 -19.71 -14.70 41.40
CA GLY A 666 -20.76 -13.72 41.17
C GLY A 666 -20.33 -12.29 41.52
N ILE A 667 -19.77 -12.08 42.72
CA ILE A 667 -19.25 -10.79 43.17
C ILE A 667 -18.11 -10.33 42.27
N LYS A 668 -17.21 -11.23 41.83
CA LYS A 668 -16.12 -10.90 40.91
C LYS A 668 -16.68 -10.32 39.61
N TYR A 669 -17.65 -10.97 38.97
CA TYR A 669 -18.25 -10.48 37.73
C TYR A 669 -19.09 -9.20 37.93
N LEU A 670 -19.80 -9.07 39.06
CA LEU A 670 -20.54 -7.83 39.39
C LEU A 670 -19.60 -6.64 39.62
N ARG A 671 -18.46 -6.84 40.28
CA ARG A 671 -17.40 -5.84 40.41
C ARG A 671 -16.83 -5.46 39.06
N LEU A 672 -16.52 -6.44 38.22
CA LEU A 672 -16.02 -6.20 36.86
C LEU A 672 -17.03 -5.39 36.03
N ALA A 673 -18.33 -5.70 36.13
CA ALA A 673 -19.40 -4.94 35.47
C ALA A 673 -19.52 -3.51 36.01
N ALA A 674 -19.40 -3.32 37.34
CA ALA A 674 -19.48 -2.02 37.98
C ALA A 674 -18.27 -1.13 37.67
N LEU A 675 -17.05 -1.69 37.58
CA LEU A 675 -15.84 -1.00 37.12
C LEU A 675 -15.90 -0.57 35.65
N ARG A 676 -16.85 -1.12 34.89
CA ARG A 676 -17.18 -0.72 33.51
C ARG A 676 -18.45 0.13 33.45
N GLU A 677 -18.78 0.78 34.57
CA GLU A 677 -19.88 1.72 34.72
C GLU A 677 -21.27 1.16 34.36
N GLN A 678 -21.46 -0.17 34.44
CA GLN A 678 -22.78 -0.76 34.17
C GLN A 678 -23.76 -0.32 35.27
N PRO A 679 -24.88 0.37 34.93
CA PRO A 679 -25.72 1.03 35.93
C PRO A 679 -26.34 0.09 36.97
N LYS A 680 -26.85 -1.06 36.52
CA LYS A 680 -27.47 -2.08 37.39
C LYS A 680 -26.43 -2.78 38.27
N ALA A 681 -25.21 -2.99 37.79
CA ALA A 681 -24.13 -3.55 38.56
C ALA A 681 -23.64 -2.57 39.63
N LEU A 682 -23.49 -1.28 39.29
CA LEU A 682 -23.17 -0.22 40.25
C LEU A 682 -24.23 -0.11 41.34
N GLU A 683 -25.52 -0.12 40.96
CA GLU A 683 -26.63 -0.11 41.91
C GLU A 683 -26.61 -1.35 42.81
N MET A 684 -26.43 -2.54 42.23
CA MET A 684 -26.36 -3.81 42.96
C MET A 684 -25.16 -3.87 43.91
N CYS A 685 -23.97 -3.42 43.49
CA CYS A 685 -22.79 -3.34 44.34
C CYS A 685 -23.00 -2.39 45.51
N LYS A 686 -23.64 -1.23 45.29
CA LYS A 686 -24.00 -0.28 46.36
C LYS A 686 -25.01 -0.90 47.34
N GLN A 687 -26.08 -1.51 46.84
CA GLN A 687 -27.11 -2.15 47.67
C GLN A 687 -26.56 -3.31 48.51
N LYS A 688 -25.59 -4.07 47.98
CA LYS A 688 -25.03 -5.27 48.62
C LYS A 688 -23.72 -5.01 49.39
N GLY A 689 -23.25 -3.76 49.46
CA GLY A 689 -22.02 -3.42 50.18
C GLY A 689 -20.75 -4.02 49.56
N ILE A 690 -20.73 -4.26 48.25
CA ILE A 690 -19.59 -4.84 47.54
C ILE A 690 -18.57 -3.72 47.28
N SER A 691 -17.39 -3.78 47.95
CA SER A 691 -16.28 -2.84 47.68
C SER A 691 -15.88 -2.88 46.21
N LEU A 692 -15.69 -1.70 45.61
CA LEU A 692 -15.12 -1.51 44.27
C LEU A 692 -13.63 -1.09 44.33
N VAL A 693 -13.11 -0.87 45.54
CA VAL A 693 -11.70 -0.57 45.86
C VAL A 693 -10.97 -1.86 46.21
#